data_AF-A0A409YXR5-F1
#
_entry.id   AF-A0A409YXR5-F1
#
_cell.length_a   1.000
_cell.length_b   1.000
_cell.length_c   1.000
_cell.angle_alpha   90.00
_cell.angle_beta   90.00
_cell.angle_gamma   90.00
#
_symmetry.space_group_name_H-M   'P 1'
#
loop_
_entity.id
_entity.type
_entity.pdbx_description
1 polymer ?
#
loop_
_entity_poly.entity_id
_entity_poly.type
_entity_poly.pdbx_seq_one_letter_code
_entity_poly.pdbx_strand_id
1 'polypeptide(L)'
;MDSLPIDVSHPAVREYLALVRLQVLTPLTLLINIATTTVCASLANPTMAGVSRLHQTVFSPNIGVIGSYIALVFLGQLAYCVLLVIARKEETKAALIKGVGPSLVIANITMAVWSIAWVLQWFMLSTLLQGFLLLVLIYANINLLVYHAPDNSRPIDTGLIHAPLRFFLVLPLNILFPLCLFITLGFFVRGYETGLPVDESKWHPNTGLLVVLGINLVELVVIVARHDIVWCVAATWTNVSLWAGRPKPAEIYITAITLTVLHPLGLIISMAYQWFVKRREGQIALPDEDHQAARGPREIGDDTWRTYMSGSLVRYQLRKLSTVDDTTSLEVKHSRFLAEAPPKSRWGKQGITDNGNGVEDEMEGITSIRGKLLPTSSHLFKLVLPLSHIKNRTVDIDNNTTSADKDVGHPSVPPTIFLLHPSQPLSHISRLIASSIILPSTSTRSKAQINPQISFRSTTTNGNVCQWSDSTDVGDFIKDAARAAEFRICISYDDNTGPHSGETKSNNTKASQSDENENEAQGEHVITVAVPTFADRTKYLRRRLTYVKQRLEDMEGLKRDCDREAHRGARKMALGGFGMLVVYWGTVARLTFWDYGWDVMEPITYLSGLSTVILGYLWFLYQGREVSYTSVLARSISARRDALYKARKFDIERWMELLSEKKALKSQIEKIARDYEEDEFGNDEEGPGTKAEAEDDDDNSTALKNPKDKGALVIDMRTGETKI
;
A
#
# COMPACT_ATOMS: atom_id res chain seq x y z
N MET A 1 -15.89 -13.41 0.63
CA MET A 1 -14.90 -12.39 0.21
C MET A 1 -14.86 -11.33 1.30
N ASP A 2 -14.34 -11.75 2.46
CA ASP A 2 -14.34 -10.94 3.67
C ASP A 2 -13.18 -9.96 3.67
N SER A 3 -13.56 -8.68 3.66
CA SER A 3 -12.83 -7.51 4.15
C SER A 3 -11.30 -7.58 4.25
N LEU A 4 -10.62 -7.38 3.12
CA LEU A 4 -9.32 -6.70 3.13
C LEU A 4 -9.48 -5.35 3.87
N PRO A 5 -8.59 -4.98 4.80
CA PRO A 5 -8.63 -3.67 5.42
C PRO A 5 -8.44 -2.62 4.33
N ILE A 6 -9.52 -1.92 4.00
CA ILE A 6 -9.51 -0.82 3.04
C ILE A 6 -8.51 0.21 3.57
N ASP A 7 -7.40 0.37 2.86
CA ASP A 7 -6.39 1.35 3.20
C ASP A 7 -6.92 2.76 2.94
N VAL A 8 -7.46 3.37 3.99
CA VAL A 8 -7.97 4.76 4.00
C VAL A 8 -6.88 5.81 3.79
N SER A 9 -5.61 5.42 3.73
CA SER A 9 -4.51 6.31 3.35
C SER A 9 -4.33 6.41 1.83
N HIS A 10 -4.82 5.42 1.06
CA HIS A 10 -4.69 5.43 -0.39
C HIS A 10 -5.55 6.54 -1.03
N PRO A 11 -4.98 7.36 -1.94
CA PRO A 11 -5.68 8.52 -2.51
C PRO A 11 -6.97 8.14 -3.25
N ALA A 12 -6.96 7.06 -4.03
CA ALA A 12 -8.15 6.58 -4.75
C ALA A 12 -9.31 6.16 -3.81
N VAL A 13 -9.00 5.59 -2.64
CA VAL A 13 -10.01 5.19 -1.64
C VAL A 13 -10.61 6.44 -0.99
N ARG A 14 -9.79 7.46 -0.70
CA ARG A 14 -10.27 8.74 -0.17
C ARG A 14 -11.18 9.46 -1.15
N GLU A 15 -10.81 9.50 -2.42
CA GLU A 15 -11.64 10.10 -3.48
C GLU A 15 -12.96 9.35 -3.63
N TYR A 16 -12.94 8.02 -3.61
CA TYR A 16 -14.16 7.21 -3.62
C TYR A 16 -15.07 7.52 -2.42
N LEU A 17 -14.53 7.53 -1.19
CA LEU A 17 -15.29 7.86 0.02
C LEU A 17 -15.84 9.29 0.01
N ALA A 18 -15.07 10.26 -0.51
CA ALA A 18 -15.52 11.64 -0.67
C ALA A 18 -16.68 11.75 -1.68
N LEU A 19 -16.62 11.01 -2.79
CA LEU A 19 -17.71 10.94 -3.76
C LEU A 19 -18.98 10.37 -3.14
N VAL A 20 -18.88 9.25 -2.42
CA VAL A 20 -20.01 8.60 -1.73
C VAL A 20 -20.67 9.57 -0.73
N ARG A 21 -19.86 10.31 0.05
CA ARG A 21 -20.37 11.33 0.97
C ARG A 21 -21.11 12.45 0.23
N LEU A 22 -20.56 12.94 -0.88
CA LEU A 22 -21.20 13.99 -1.68
C LEU A 22 -22.50 13.51 -2.34
N GLN A 23 -22.57 12.26 -2.76
CA GLN A 23 -23.77 11.65 -3.35
C GLN A 23 -24.94 11.58 -2.36
N VAL A 24 -24.68 11.46 -1.06
CA VAL A 24 -25.73 11.45 -0.03
C VAL A 24 -26.01 12.86 0.49
N LEU A 25 -24.95 13.62 0.80
CA LEU A 25 -25.07 14.88 1.52
C LEU A 25 -25.58 16.03 0.65
N THR A 26 -25.21 16.08 -0.63
CA THR A 26 -25.64 17.14 -1.55
C THR A 26 -27.15 17.12 -1.83
N PRO A 27 -27.76 15.98 -2.24
CA PRO A 27 -29.22 15.96 -2.46
C PRO A 27 -30.00 16.17 -1.16
N LEU A 28 -29.51 15.65 -0.03
CA LEU A 28 -30.14 15.87 1.27
C LEU A 28 -30.20 17.37 1.63
N THR A 29 -29.08 18.08 1.51
CA THR A 29 -29.03 19.52 1.82
C THR A 29 -29.79 20.37 0.82
N LEU A 30 -29.81 19.99 -0.45
CA LEU A 30 -30.66 20.62 -1.46
C LEU A 30 -32.14 20.46 -1.13
N LEU A 31 -32.58 19.25 -0.75
CA LEU A 31 -33.97 18.99 -0.37
C LEU A 31 -34.39 19.83 0.84
N ILE A 32 -33.54 19.90 1.87
CA ILE A 32 -33.75 20.75 3.04
C ILE A 32 -33.89 22.22 2.60
N ASN A 33 -32.99 22.72 1.76
CA ASN A 33 -33.04 24.10 1.29
C ASN A 33 -34.32 24.42 0.50
N ILE A 34 -34.71 23.53 -0.43
CA ILE A 34 -35.96 23.68 -1.20
C ILE A 34 -37.16 23.68 -0.26
N ALA A 35 -37.26 22.71 0.67
CA ALA A 35 -38.37 22.60 1.60
C ALA A 35 -38.48 23.83 2.50
N THR A 36 -37.38 24.23 3.14
CA THR A 36 -37.34 25.40 4.03
C THR A 36 -37.68 26.68 3.27
N THR A 37 -37.06 26.92 2.12
CA THR A 37 -37.32 28.14 1.33
C THR A 37 -38.76 28.19 0.81
N THR A 38 -39.33 27.05 0.40
CA THR A 38 -40.74 26.97 -0.03
C THR A 38 -41.68 27.29 1.13
N VAL A 39 -41.47 26.70 2.32
CA VAL A 39 -42.27 26.99 3.52
C VAL A 39 -42.18 28.47 3.91
N CYS A 40 -40.99 29.04 3.91
CA CYS A 40 -40.77 30.47 4.18
C CYS A 40 -41.43 31.38 3.12
N ALA A 41 -41.48 30.95 1.86
CA ALA A 41 -42.05 31.72 0.76
C ALA A 41 -43.59 31.68 0.73
N SER A 42 -44.22 30.54 1.08
CA SER A 42 -45.66 30.35 0.90
C SER A 42 -46.47 30.23 2.19
N LEU A 43 -45.88 29.71 3.27
CA LEU A 43 -46.62 29.28 4.47
C LEU A 43 -46.37 30.17 5.69
N ALA A 44 -45.22 30.84 5.76
CA ALA A 44 -44.89 31.73 6.87
C ALA A 44 -45.69 33.03 6.84
N ASN A 45 -45.99 33.58 8.02
CA ASN A 45 -46.64 34.88 8.18
C ASN A 45 -45.77 35.81 9.06
N PRO A 46 -45.23 36.91 8.51
CA PRO A 46 -45.24 37.32 7.10
C PRO A 46 -44.41 36.38 6.21
N THR A 47 -44.80 36.21 4.94
CA THR A 47 -44.01 35.44 3.96
C THR A 47 -42.72 36.16 3.59
N MET A 48 -41.75 35.49 2.95
CA MET A 48 -40.54 36.15 2.42
C MET A 48 -40.86 37.37 1.55
N ALA A 49 -41.87 37.25 0.68
CA ALA A 49 -42.37 38.34 -0.14
C ALA A 49 -43.04 39.43 0.70
N GLY A 50 -43.78 39.06 1.75
CA GLY A 50 -44.35 39.98 2.73
C GLY A 50 -43.29 40.82 3.43
N VAL A 51 -42.22 40.20 3.94
CA VAL A 51 -41.09 40.90 4.57
C VAL A 51 -40.43 41.87 3.60
N SER A 52 -40.22 41.46 2.35
CA SER A 52 -39.64 42.34 1.32
C SER A 52 -40.56 43.50 0.92
N ARG A 53 -41.89 43.36 1.04
CA ARG A 53 -42.85 44.46 0.81
C ARG A 53 -42.90 45.43 1.98
N LEU A 54 -42.66 44.94 3.20
CA LEU A 54 -42.58 45.77 4.40
C LEU A 54 -41.32 46.64 4.42
N HIS A 55 -40.19 46.09 3.94
CA HIS A 55 -38.88 46.74 3.92
C HIS A 55 -38.39 46.87 2.47
N GLN A 56 -38.95 47.82 1.72
CA GLN A 56 -38.57 48.02 0.33
C GLN A 56 -37.24 48.75 0.23
N THR A 57 -36.36 48.27 -0.64
CA THR A 57 -35.09 48.91 -0.95
C THR A 57 -34.94 49.07 -2.45
N VAL A 58 -33.91 49.79 -2.87
CA VAL A 58 -33.44 49.83 -4.26
C VAL A 58 -33.27 48.44 -4.86
N PHE A 59 -32.81 47.48 -4.05
CA PHE A 59 -32.52 46.09 -4.43
C PHE A 59 -33.73 45.16 -4.40
N SER A 60 -34.90 45.62 -3.93
CA SER A 60 -36.11 44.81 -3.92
C SER A 60 -36.52 44.47 -5.36
N PRO A 61 -36.46 43.19 -5.78
CA PRO A 61 -36.74 42.79 -7.15
C PRO A 61 -38.25 42.59 -7.36
N ASN A 62 -38.65 42.42 -8.63
CA ASN A 62 -39.95 41.86 -8.95
C ASN A 62 -40.03 40.39 -8.49
N ILE A 63 -41.00 40.10 -7.62
CA ILE A 63 -41.18 38.78 -6.98
C ILE A 63 -41.35 37.64 -8.00
N GLY A 64 -42.06 37.86 -9.10
CA GLY A 64 -42.28 36.84 -10.12
C GLY A 64 -41.01 36.50 -10.90
N VAL A 65 -40.29 37.55 -11.33
CA VAL A 65 -39.05 37.39 -12.10
C VAL A 65 -37.96 36.75 -11.25
N ILE A 66 -37.75 37.20 -10.00
CA ILE A 66 -36.75 36.60 -9.12
C ILE A 66 -37.14 35.19 -8.67
N GLY A 67 -38.44 34.93 -8.48
CA GLY A 67 -38.93 33.59 -8.15
C GLY A 67 -38.62 32.57 -9.24
N SER A 68 -38.80 32.95 -10.51
CA SER A 68 -38.43 32.09 -11.64
C SER A 68 -36.91 31.86 -11.73
N TYR A 69 -36.09 32.84 -11.39
CA TYR A 69 -34.64 32.69 -11.29
C TYR A 69 -34.24 31.68 -10.20
N ILE A 70 -34.83 31.80 -9.00
CA ILE A 70 -34.56 30.89 -7.88
C ILE A 70 -35.00 29.46 -8.23
N ALA A 71 -36.14 29.30 -8.90
CA ALA A 71 -36.59 28.00 -9.38
C ALA A 71 -35.60 27.37 -10.37
N LEU A 72 -35.01 28.18 -11.27
CA LEU A 72 -33.98 27.72 -12.20
C LEU A 72 -32.69 27.29 -11.47
N VAL A 73 -32.28 28.01 -10.41
CA VAL A 73 -31.16 27.61 -9.56
C VAL A 73 -31.41 26.23 -8.94
N PHE A 74 -32.60 26.02 -8.34
CA PHE A 74 -32.93 24.72 -7.75
C PHE A 74 -33.02 23.60 -8.79
N LEU A 75 -33.58 23.87 -9.97
CA LEU A 75 -33.60 22.91 -11.07
C LEU A 75 -32.18 22.53 -11.53
N GLY A 76 -31.30 23.52 -11.66
CA GLY A 76 -29.89 23.30 -12.00
C GLY A 76 -29.17 22.46 -10.94
N GLN A 77 -29.42 22.71 -9.65
CA GLN A 77 -28.85 21.92 -8.57
C GLN A 77 -29.40 20.49 -8.50
N LEU A 78 -30.68 20.27 -8.85
CA LEU A 78 -31.23 18.92 -9.01
C LEU A 78 -30.52 18.17 -10.14
N ALA A 79 -30.29 18.83 -11.28
CA ALA A 79 -29.54 18.25 -12.39
C ALA A 79 -28.08 17.93 -12.02
N TYR A 80 -27.45 18.79 -11.22
CA TYR A 80 -26.13 18.53 -10.62
C TYR A 80 -26.14 17.28 -9.72
N CYS A 81 -27.17 17.10 -8.88
CA CYS A 81 -27.30 15.90 -8.05
C CYS A 81 -27.46 14.62 -8.89
N VAL A 82 -28.20 14.68 -10.00
CA VAL A 82 -28.30 13.55 -10.94
C VAL A 82 -26.93 13.27 -11.57
N LEU A 83 -26.18 14.30 -11.94
CA LEU A 83 -24.82 14.16 -12.48
C LEU A 83 -23.87 13.51 -11.46
N LEU A 84 -23.95 13.85 -10.17
CA LEU A 84 -23.14 13.23 -9.10
C LEU A 84 -23.29 11.70 -9.04
N VAL A 85 -24.46 11.17 -9.37
CA VAL A 85 -24.74 9.73 -9.36
C VAL A 85 -24.33 9.07 -10.68
N ILE A 86 -24.55 9.74 -11.81
CA ILE A 86 -24.34 9.18 -13.15
C ILE A 86 -22.88 9.34 -13.62
N ALA A 87 -22.11 10.28 -13.07
CA ALA A 87 -20.76 10.59 -13.51
C ALA A 87 -19.83 9.36 -13.45
N ARG A 88 -19.40 8.88 -14.63
CA ARG A 88 -18.45 7.77 -14.77
C ARG A 88 -17.01 8.23 -15.03
N LYS A 89 -16.84 9.33 -15.78
CA LYS A 89 -15.54 9.89 -16.17
C LYS A 89 -14.77 10.41 -14.95
N GLU A 90 -13.47 10.13 -14.91
CA GLU A 90 -12.60 10.51 -13.79
C GLU A 90 -12.46 12.03 -13.65
N GLU A 91 -12.37 12.75 -14.76
CA GLU A 91 -12.30 14.22 -14.75
C GLU A 91 -13.58 14.87 -14.23
N THR A 92 -14.76 14.36 -14.62
CA THR A 92 -16.05 14.87 -14.09
C THR A 92 -16.14 14.60 -12.59
N LYS A 93 -15.70 13.41 -12.12
CA LYS A 93 -15.62 13.11 -10.67
C LYS A 93 -14.64 14.05 -9.95
N ALA A 94 -13.50 14.35 -10.56
CA ALA A 94 -12.53 15.28 -9.99
C ALA A 94 -13.10 16.71 -9.89
N ALA A 95 -13.84 17.18 -10.90
CA ALA A 95 -14.52 18.47 -10.86
C ALA A 95 -15.57 18.54 -9.72
N LEU A 96 -16.32 17.46 -9.52
CA LEU A 96 -17.32 17.35 -8.45
C LEU A 96 -16.68 17.32 -7.05
N ILE A 97 -15.60 16.58 -6.86
CA ILE A 97 -14.95 16.39 -5.56
C ILE A 97 -14.01 17.54 -5.20
N LYS A 98 -13.13 17.94 -6.11
CA LYS A 98 -12.07 18.95 -5.88
C LYS A 98 -12.50 20.37 -6.25
N GLY A 99 -13.34 20.51 -7.27
CA GLY A 99 -13.87 21.82 -7.70
C GLY A 99 -14.97 22.31 -6.78
N VAL A 100 -16.15 21.68 -6.84
CA VAL A 100 -17.32 22.06 -6.02
C VAL A 100 -17.15 21.59 -4.58
N GLY A 101 -16.88 20.30 -4.39
CA GLY A 101 -16.63 19.69 -3.09
C GLY A 101 -17.77 19.94 -2.08
N PRO A 102 -17.46 20.10 -0.78
CA PRO A 102 -18.47 20.36 0.25
C PRO A 102 -19.05 21.78 0.20
N SER A 103 -18.54 22.66 -0.66
CA SER A 103 -18.94 24.07 -0.70
C SER A 103 -20.42 24.25 -1.05
N LEU A 104 -20.94 23.44 -1.99
CA LEU A 104 -22.36 23.49 -2.37
C LEU A 104 -23.29 23.01 -1.25
N VAL A 105 -22.84 21.99 -0.49
CA VAL A 105 -23.56 21.50 0.70
C VAL A 105 -23.68 22.61 1.74
N ILE A 106 -22.58 23.28 2.05
CA ILE A 106 -22.53 24.39 3.00
C ILE A 106 -23.42 25.54 2.51
N ALA A 107 -23.31 25.91 1.23
CA ALA A 107 -24.13 26.96 0.62
C ALA A 107 -25.63 26.67 0.75
N ASN A 108 -26.07 25.43 0.51
CA ASN A 108 -27.47 25.03 0.65
C ASN A 108 -27.97 25.12 2.09
N ILE A 109 -27.17 24.69 3.07
CA ILE A 109 -27.52 24.83 4.49
C ILE A 109 -27.61 26.30 4.87
N THR A 110 -26.62 27.12 4.51
CA THR A 110 -26.61 28.55 4.80
C THR A 110 -27.82 29.26 4.18
N MET A 111 -28.17 28.92 2.94
CA MET A 111 -29.35 29.45 2.24
C MET A 111 -30.65 29.08 2.97
N ALA A 112 -30.78 27.83 3.44
CA ALA A 112 -31.94 27.39 4.21
C ALA A 112 -32.09 28.15 5.54
N VAL A 113 -30.99 28.27 6.29
CA VAL A 113 -30.95 28.99 7.57
C VAL A 113 -31.22 30.49 7.35
N TRP A 114 -30.72 31.07 6.27
CA TRP A 114 -31.03 32.44 5.89
C TRP A 114 -32.52 32.65 5.64
N SER A 115 -33.20 31.72 4.94
CA SER A 115 -34.64 31.85 4.65
C SER A 115 -35.46 31.96 5.94
N ILE A 116 -35.07 31.20 6.98
CA ILE A 116 -35.67 31.28 8.32
C ILE A 116 -35.36 32.62 8.97
N ALA A 117 -34.09 33.01 9.02
CA ALA A 117 -33.66 34.27 9.65
C ALA A 117 -34.31 35.51 8.99
N TRP A 118 -34.50 35.47 7.66
CA TRP A 118 -35.18 36.52 6.90
C TRP A 118 -36.65 36.67 7.29
N VAL A 119 -37.39 35.55 7.35
CA VAL A 119 -38.80 35.55 7.77
C VAL A 119 -38.97 36.02 9.22
N LEU A 120 -38.05 35.63 10.10
CA LEU A 120 -38.00 36.08 11.50
C LEU A 120 -37.52 37.53 11.66
N GLN A 121 -37.21 38.23 10.56
CA GLN A 121 -36.71 39.61 10.54
C GLN A 121 -35.41 39.82 11.35
N TRP A 122 -34.60 38.77 11.46
CA TRP A 122 -33.27 38.84 12.06
C TRP A 122 -32.25 39.37 11.05
N PHE A 123 -32.43 40.63 10.62
CA PHE A 123 -31.72 41.20 9.48
C PHE A 123 -30.19 41.22 9.64
N MET A 124 -29.69 41.43 10.87
CA MET A 124 -28.25 41.36 11.15
C MET A 124 -27.70 39.95 10.88
N LEU A 125 -28.36 38.93 11.42
CA LEU A 125 -27.99 37.53 11.17
C LEU A 125 -28.14 37.18 9.69
N SER A 126 -29.21 37.66 9.05
CA SER A 126 -29.48 37.47 7.63
C SER A 126 -28.35 38.03 6.75
N THR A 127 -27.84 39.21 7.07
CA THR A 127 -26.70 39.83 6.36
C THR A 127 -25.40 39.07 6.56
N LEU A 128 -25.12 38.62 7.79
CA LEU A 128 -23.95 37.77 8.08
C LEU A 128 -24.00 36.44 7.32
N LEU A 129 -25.17 35.80 7.29
CA LEU A 129 -25.38 34.54 6.54
C LEU A 129 -25.22 34.75 5.04
N GLN A 130 -25.72 35.85 4.47
CA GLN A 130 -25.52 36.17 3.05
C GLN A 130 -24.06 36.49 2.72
N GLY A 131 -23.35 37.19 3.60
CA GLY A 131 -21.91 37.43 3.45
C GLY A 131 -21.12 36.13 3.45
N PHE A 132 -21.44 35.22 4.39
CA PHE A 132 -20.84 33.89 4.44
C PHE A 132 -21.18 33.05 3.20
N LEU A 133 -22.43 33.05 2.77
CA LEU A 133 -22.88 32.36 1.54
C LEU A 133 -22.11 32.87 0.32
N LEU A 134 -21.97 34.19 0.19
CA LEU A 134 -21.23 34.82 -0.90
C LEU A 134 -19.76 34.38 -0.91
N LEU A 135 -19.08 34.37 0.24
CA LEU A 135 -17.70 33.90 0.36
C LEU A 135 -17.55 32.43 -0.04
N VAL A 136 -18.46 31.57 0.41
CA VAL A 136 -18.46 30.14 0.07
C VAL A 136 -18.65 29.93 -1.44
N LEU A 137 -19.55 30.68 -2.06
CA LEU A 137 -19.81 30.59 -3.50
C LEU A 137 -18.69 31.19 -4.35
N ILE A 138 -18.05 32.27 -3.90
CA ILE A 138 -16.85 32.82 -4.54
C ILE A 138 -15.72 31.78 -4.49
N TYR A 139 -15.48 31.20 -3.31
CA TYR A 139 -14.49 30.13 -3.14
C TYR A 139 -14.75 28.94 -4.08
N ALA A 140 -16.00 28.47 -4.15
CA ALA A 140 -16.37 27.36 -5.01
C ALA A 140 -16.14 27.68 -6.50
N ASN A 141 -16.47 28.90 -6.94
CA ASN A 141 -16.25 29.34 -8.33
C ASN A 141 -14.77 29.55 -8.66
N ILE A 142 -13.96 30.06 -7.73
CA ILE A 142 -12.49 30.17 -7.89
C ILE A 142 -11.87 28.79 -8.00
N ASN A 143 -12.23 27.86 -7.11
CA ASN A 143 -11.72 26.48 -7.18
C ASN A 143 -12.11 25.79 -8.48
N LEU A 144 -13.36 25.96 -8.92
CA LEU A 144 -13.81 25.42 -10.18
C LEU A 144 -12.99 25.99 -11.35
N LEU A 145 -12.70 27.30 -11.33
CA LEU A 145 -11.89 27.94 -12.36
C LEU A 145 -10.42 27.49 -12.35
N VAL A 146 -9.80 27.31 -11.18
CA VAL A 146 -8.39 26.94 -11.02
C VAL A 146 -8.17 25.47 -11.38
N TYR A 147 -9.04 24.58 -10.90
CA TYR A 147 -8.85 23.14 -11.08
C TYR A 147 -9.53 22.59 -12.33
N HIS A 148 -10.65 23.18 -12.78
CA HIS A 148 -11.47 22.66 -13.90
C HIS A 148 -12.13 23.81 -14.69
N ALA A 149 -11.32 24.55 -15.44
CA ALA A 149 -11.81 25.62 -16.31
C ALA A 149 -12.87 25.09 -17.31
N PRO A 150 -13.89 25.90 -17.64
CA PRO A 150 -14.92 25.51 -18.60
C PRO A 150 -14.29 25.22 -19.96
N ASP A 151 -14.50 24.00 -20.46
CA ASP A 151 -13.99 23.54 -21.75
C ASP A 151 -15.16 23.36 -22.74
N ASN A 152 -14.97 23.88 -23.96
CA ASN A 152 -15.93 23.78 -25.06
C ASN A 152 -16.08 22.34 -25.58
N SER A 153 -15.13 21.44 -25.27
CA SER A 153 -15.24 20.02 -25.63
C SER A 153 -16.32 19.28 -24.83
N ARG A 154 -16.78 19.83 -23.69
CA ARG A 154 -17.71 19.19 -22.74
C ARG A 154 -18.84 20.14 -22.33
N PRO A 155 -19.82 20.36 -23.23
CA PRO A 155 -20.90 21.31 -23.00
C PRO A 155 -21.83 20.88 -21.85
N ILE A 156 -22.01 19.57 -21.65
CA ILE A 156 -22.88 19.04 -20.58
C ILE A 156 -22.26 19.28 -19.20
N ASP A 157 -20.96 19.03 -19.03
CA ASP A 157 -20.28 19.24 -17.75
C ASP A 157 -20.26 20.73 -17.38
N THR A 158 -19.98 21.60 -18.36
CA THR A 158 -20.04 23.06 -18.17
C THR A 158 -21.46 23.53 -17.85
N GLY A 159 -22.48 22.97 -18.50
CA GLY A 159 -23.89 23.32 -18.27
C GLY A 159 -24.44 22.82 -16.93
N LEU A 160 -24.01 21.66 -16.45
CA LEU A 160 -24.56 21.03 -15.25
C LEU A 160 -23.73 21.29 -13.98
N ILE A 161 -22.46 21.67 -14.11
CA ILE A 161 -21.58 21.99 -12.98
C ILE A 161 -21.43 23.50 -12.83
N HIS A 162 -20.94 24.17 -13.88
CA HIS A 162 -20.60 25.60 -13.80
C HIS A 162 -21.85 26.47 -13.78
N ALA A 163 -22.89 26.11 -14.55
CA ALA A 163 -24.06 26.97 -14.65
C ALA A 163 -24.84 27.11 -13.34
N PRO A 164 -25.24 26.04 -12.63
CA PRO A 164 -25.97 26.17 -11.38
C PRO A 164 -25.19 26.94 -10.32
N LEU A 165 -23.86 26.76 -10.28
CA LEU A 165 -22.98 27.41 -9.31
C LEU A 165 -22.81 28.92 -9.59
N ARG A 166 -22.74 29.31 -10.87
CA ARG A 166 -22.69 30.72 -11.30
C ARG A 166 -24.02 31.43 -11.07
N PHE A 167 -25.13 30.80 -11.47
CA PHE A 167 -26.46 31.34 -11.18
C PHE A 167 -26.68 31.51 -9.66
N PHE A 168 -26.22 30.55 -8.87
CA PHE A 168 -26.31 30.64 -7.42
C PHE A 168 -25.40 31.73 -6.82
N LEU A 169 -24.24 32.03 -7.42
CA LEU A 169 -23.35 33.11 -6.99
C LEU A 169 -23.88 34.50 -7.34
N VAL A 170 -24.41 34.68 -8.55
CA VAL A 170 -24.88 35.98 -9.07
C VAL A 170 -26.09 36.50 -8.27
N LEU A 171 -26.94 35.61 -7.76
CA LEU A 171 -28.12 35.95 -6.96
C LEU A 171 -27.82 36.70 -5.65
N PRO A 172 -27.00 36.17 -4.72
CA PRO A 172 -26.61 36.88 -3.52
C PRO A 172 -25.75 38.10 -3.83
N LEU A 173 -24.88 38.02 -4.84
CA LEU A 173 -24.03 39.14 -5.24
C LEU A 173 -24.84 40.37 -5.63
N ASN A 174 -25.85 40.22 -6.51
CA ASN A 174 -26.60 41.36 -7.05
C ASN A 174 -27.80 41.77 -6.19
N ILE A 175 -28.48 40.80 -5.57
CA ILE A 175 -29.78 41.03 -4.95
C ILE A 175 -29.73 40.74 -3.46
N LEU A 176 -29.49 39.49 -3.04
CA LEU A 176 -29.78 39.10 -1.65
C LEU A 176 -28.86 39.77 -0.63
N PHE A 177 -27.54 39.85 -0.89
CA PHE A 177 -26.61 40.49 0.04
C PHE A 177 -26.83 42.01 0.11
N PRO A 178 -26.88 42.76 -1.01
CA PRO A 178 -27.21 44.19 -0.97
C PRO A 178 -28.57 44.48 -0.33
N LEU A 179 -29.58 43.65 -0.59
CA LEU A 179 -30.90 43.76 0.02
C LEU A 179 -30.84 43.64 1.54
N CYS A 180 -30.19 42.59 2.07
CA CYS A 180 -30.06 42.39 3.51
C CYS A 180 -29.25 43.53 4.15
N LEU A 181 -28.14 43.93 3.51
CA LEU A 181 -27.28 44.99 3.99
C LEU A 181 -28.01 46.32 4.09
N PHE A 182 -28.76 46.72 3.05
CA PHE A 182 -29.51 47.98 3.06
C PHE A 182 -30.58 48.00 4.13
N ILE A 183 -31.27 46.88 4.37
CA ILE A 183 -32.25 46.79 5.46
C ILE A 183 -31.55 46.92 6.83
N THR A 184 -30.40 46.28 7.03
CA THR A 184 -29.66 46.40 8.30
C THR A 184 -29.11 47.80 8.56
N LEU A 185 -28.72 48.51 7.51
CA LEU A 185 -28.24 49.90 7.61
C LEU A 185 -29.38 50.92 7.75
N GLY A 186 -30.63 50.48 7.65
CA GLY A 186 -31.80 51.35 7.70
C GLY A 186 -32.10 52.08 6.39
N PHE A 187 -31.45 51.71 5.28
CA PHE A 187 -31.68 52.26 3.94
C PHE A 187 -32.85 51.57 3.25
N PHE A 188 -34.02 51.64 3.86
CA PHE A 188 -35.26 51.06 3.32
C PHE A 188 -36.45 52.02 3.50
N VAL A 189 -37.44 51.88 2.63
CA VAL A 189 -38.71 52.60 2.69
C VAL A 189 -39.77 51.64 3.24
N ARG A 190 -40.49 52.07 4.29
CA ARG A 190 -41.53 51.27 4.95
C ARG A 190 -42.88 51.51 4.25
N GLY A 191 -43.49 50.44 3.72
CA GLY A 191 -44.90 50.34 3.30
C GLY A 191 -45.46 51.45 2.41
N TYR A 192 -45.66 51.16 1.12
CA TYR A 192 -46.36 52.03 0.15
C TYR A 192 -47.89 51.94 0.33
N GLU A 193 -48.45 52.43 1.43
CA GLU A 193 -49.92 52.37 1.67
C GLU A 193 -50.70 53.63 1.25
N THR A 194 -50.03 54.69 0.82
CA THR A 194 -50.73 55.88 0.34
C THR A 194 -50.18 56.24 -1.02
N GLY A 195 -51.04 56.43 -2.02
CA GLY A 195 -50.68 56.87 -3.37
C GLY A 195 -50.08 58.28 -3.45
N LEU A 196 -49.39 58.71 -2.39
CA LEU A 196 -48.62 59.92 -2.30
C LEU A 196 -47.25 59.70 -2.97
N PRO A 197 -46.72 60.69 -3.68
CA PRO A 197 -45.35 60.64 -4.18
C PRO A 197 -44.39 60.55 -2.98
N VAL A 198 -43.67 59.44 -2.88
CA VAL A 198 -42.60 59.27 -1.89
C VAL A 198 -41.40 60.10 -2.35
N ASP A 199 -40.86 60.94 -1.47
CA ASP A 199 -39.62 61.67 -1.74
C ASP A 199 -38.52 60.71 -2.25
N GLU A 200 -38.05 60.92 -3.48
CA GLU A 200 -37.04 60.07 -4.12
C GLU A 200 -35.75 59.94 -3.30
N SER A 201 -35.46 60.95 -2.46
CA SER A 201 -34.31 60.96 -1.54
C SER A 201 -34.35 59.85 -0.49
N LYS A 202 -35.54 59.37 -0.08
CA LYS A 202 -35.70 58.29 0.92
C LYS A 202 -35.26 56.92 0.42
N TRP A 203 -35.12 56.77 -0.90
CA TRP A 203 -34.61 55.55 -1.52
C TRP A 203 -33.08 55.46 -1.50
N HIS A 204 -32.38 56.51 -1.03
CA HIS A 204 -30.92 56.60 -1.09
C HIS A 204 -30.35 56.29 -2.50
N PRO A 205 -30.82 57.00 -3.54
CA PRO A 205 -30.55 56.65 -4.94
C PRO A 205 -29.05 56.66 -5.27
N ASN A 206 -28.26 57.59 -4.72
CA ASN A 206 -26.83 57.68 -4.97
C ASN A 206 -26.05 56.47 -4.44
N THR A 207 -26.38 56.02 -3.23
CA THR A 207 -25.76 54.84 -2.62
C THR A 207 -26.17 53.57 -3.38
N GLY A 208 -27.45 53.47 -3.76
CA GLY A 208 -27.96 52.39 -4.60
C GLY A 208 -27.28 52.35 -5.97
N LEU A 209 -27.13 53.50 -6.64
CA LEU A 209 -26.46 53.65 -7.92
C LEU A 209 -25.02 53.16 -7.86
N LEU A 210 -24.24 53.60 -6.85
CA LEU A 210 -22.85 53.20 -6.69
C LEU A 210 -22.70 51.69 -6.58
N VAL A 211 -23.55 51.04 -5.77
CA VAL A 211 -23.48 49.59 -5.55
C VAL A 211 -23.95 48.81 -6.77
N VAL A 212 -25.08 49.18 -7.39
CA VAL A 212 -25.60 48.53 -8.60
C VAL A 212 -24.58 48.65 -9.74
N LEU A 213 -24.10 49.87 -10.01
CA LEU A 213 -23.11 50.12 -11.06
C LEU A 213 -21.80 49.37 -10.78
N GLY A 214 -21.30 49.43 -9.54
CA GLY A 214 -20.06 48.78 -9.15
C GLY A 214 -20.08 47.26 -9.35
N ILE A 215 -21.12 46.58 -8.85
CA ILE A 215 -21.28 45.13 -9.02
C ILE A 215 -21.35 44.78 -10.51
N ASN A 216 -22.19 45.48 -11.27
CA ASN A 216 -22.42 45.16 -12.67
C ASN A 216 -21.24 45.48 -13.60
N LEU A 217 -20.41 46.47 -13.26
CA LEU A 217 -19.15 46.73 -13.96
C LEU A 217 -18.15 45.61 -13.74
N VAL A 218 -18.04 45.09 -12.51
CA VAL A 218 -17.21 43.91 -12.23
C VAL A 218 -17.71 42.71 -13.03
N GLU A 219 -19.02 42.50 -13.10
CA GLU A 219 -19.60 41.43 -13.92
C GLU A 219 -19.33 41.62 -15.41
N LEU A 220 -19.44 42.85 -15.92
CA LEU A 220 -19.12 43.15 -17.31
C LEU A 220 -17.65 42.82 -17.62
N VAL A 221 -16.72 43.16 -16.73
CA VAL A 221 -15.30 42.79 -16.87
C VAL A 221 -15.14 41.27 -16.90
N VAL A 222 -15.81 40.53 -16.01
CA VAL A 222 -15.77 39.06 -16.00
C VAL A 222 -16.33 38.49 -17.31
N ILE A 223 -17.47 38.97 -17.78
CA ILE A 223 -18.12 38.54 -19.03
C ILE A 223 -17.22 38.79 -20.24
N VAL A 224 -16.64 39.99 -20.35
CA VAL A 224 -15.77 40.38 -21.47
C VAL A 224 -14.44 39.62 -21.44
N ALA A 225 -13.84 39.45 -20.27
CA ALA A 225 -12.53 38.80 -20.13
C ALA A 225 -12.59 37.27 -20.26
N ARG A 226 -13.71 36.64 -19.88
CA ARG A 226 -13.85 35.17 -19.86
C ARG A 226 -14.82 34.61 -20.90
N HIS A 227 -15.52 35.46 -21.65
CA HIS A 227 -16.54 35.06 -22.64
C HIS A 227 -17.62 34.15 -22.03
N ASP A 228 -18.00 34.43 -20.80
CA ASP A 228 -18.88 33.58 -20.01
C ASP A 228 -20.37 33.87 -20.29
N ILE A 229 -20.97 33.03 -21.14
CA ILE A 229 -22.38 33.13 -21.52
C ILE A 229 -23.28 32.97 -20.30
N VAL A 230 -22.95 32.07 -19.38
CA VAL A 230 -23.81 31.79 -18.22
C VAL A 230 -23.85 32.98 -17.28
N TRP A 231 -22.70 33.59 -17.01
CA TRP A 231 -22.64 34.80 -16.18
C TRP A 231 -23.42 35.95 -16.82
N CYS A 232 -23.33 36.11 -18.15
CA CYS A 232 -24.09 37.11 -18.88
C CYS A 232 -25.61 36.91 -18.74
N VAL A 233 -26.11 35.68 -18.90
CA VAL A 233 -27.55 35.39 -18.74
C VAL A 233 -27.99 35.64 -17.30
N ALA A 234 -27.19 35.23 -16.32
CA ALA A 234 -27.52 35.44 -14.91
C ALA A 234 -27.57 36.94 -14.54
N ALA A 235 -26.57 37.72 -14.95
CA ALA A 235 -26.46 39.16 -14.66
C ALA A 235 -27.56 39.99 -15.37
N THR A 236 -27.89 39.64 -16.61
CA THR A 236 -29.01 40.28 -17.32
C THR A 236 -30.34 39.96 -16.64
N TRP A 237 -30.55 38.72 -16.20
CA TRP A 237 -31.78 38.33 -15.51
C TRP A 237 -31.96 39.06 -14.17
N THR A 238 -30.90 39.19 -13.37
CA THR A 238 -30.98 39.94 -12.10
C THR A 238 -31.27 41.42 -12.36
N ASN A 239 -30.69 42.03 -13.40
CA ASN A 239 -31.05 43.39 -13.81
C ASN A 239 -32.51 43.52 -14.26
N VAL A 240 -33.03 42.56 -15.05
CA VAL A 240 -34.45 42.51 -15.44
C VAL A 240 -35.35 42.43 -14.21
N SER A 241 -34.98 41.62 -13.22
CA SER A 241 -35.72 41.55 -11.96
C SER A 241 -35.73 42.88 -11.21
N LEU A 242 -34.67 43.69 -11.35
CA LEU A 242 -34.50 44.95 -10.66
C LEU A 242 -35.36 46.05 -11.28
N TRP A 243 -35.32 46.25 -12.60
CA TRP A 243 -36.12 47.30 -13.26
C TRP A 243 -37.58 46.91 -13.48
N ALA A 244 -37.93 45.63 -13.45
CA ALA A 244 -39.33 45.18 -13.47
C ALA A 244 -40.09 45.47 -12.15
N GLY A 245 -39.39 45.83 -11.07
CA GLY A 245 -40.00 46.28 -9.82
C GLY A 245 -40.27 47.79 -9.84
N ARG A 246 -41.52 48.21 -9.59
CA ARG A 246 -41.92 49.63 -9.54
C ARG A 246 -42.58 49.98 -8.19
N PRO A 247 -42.48 51.25 -7.73
CA PRO A 247 -41.68 52.35 -8.27
C PRO A 247 -40.21 52.30 -7.79
N LYS A 248 -39.28 52.82 -8.61
CA LYS A 248 -37.86 52.98 -8.29
C LYS A 248 -37.36 54.33 -8.78
N PRO A 249 -36.37 54.94 -8.12
CA PRO A 249 -35.76 56.18 -8.57
C PRO A 249 -35.08 56.00 -9.94
N ALA A 250 -35.06 57.07 -10.73
CA ALA A 250 -34.67 57.04 -12.15
C ALA A 250 -33.22 56.55 -12.35
N GLU A 251 -32.31 56.87 -11.42
CA GLU A 251 -30.88 56.53 -11.51
C GLU A 251 -30.67 55.01 -11.54
N ILE A 252 -31.38 54.28 -10.68
CA ILE A 252 -31.29 52.82 -10.63
C ILE A 252 -31.99 52.19 -11.84
N TYR A 253 -33.14 52.73 -12.23
CA TYR A 253 -33.90 52.23 -13.38
C TYR A 253 -33.11 52.34 -14.68
N ILE A 254 -32.54 53.52 -14.96
CA ILE A 254 -31.71 53.78 -16.13
C ILE A 254 -30.47 52.89 -16.13
N THR A 255 -29.80 52.77 -14.98
CA THR A 255 -28.58 51.95 -14.84
C THR A 255 -28.87 50.48 -15.09
N ALA A 256 -29.92 49.92 -14.50
CA ALA A 256 -30.31 48.52 -14.69
C ALA A 256 -30.69 48.20 -16.15
N ILE A 257 -31.42 49.09 -16.83
CA ILE A 257 -31.75 48.93 -18.26
C ILE A 257 -30.49 49.00 -19.12
N THR A 258 -29.62 49.97 -18.87
CA THR A 258 -28.37 50.14 -19.62
C THR A 258 -27.51 48.89 -19.51
N LEU A 259 -27.38 48.33 -18.31
CA LEU A 259 -26.58 47.13 -18.07
C LEU A 259 -27.22 45.85 -18.64
N THR A 260 -28.56 45.76 -18.65
CA THR A 260 -29.28 44.67 -19.35
C THR A 260 -28.90 44.60 -20.84
N VAL A 261 -28.62 45.73 -21.48
CA VAL A 261 -28.18 45.80 -22.89
C VAL A 261 -26.65 45.67 -22.99
N LEU A 262 -25.90 46.26 -22.07
CA LEU A 262 -24.44 46.33 -22.14
C LEU A 262 -23.77 44.96 -21.92
N HIS A 263 -24.30 44.11 -21.03
CA HIS A 263 -23.77 42.76 -20.81
C HIS A 263 -23.74 41.90 -22.08
N PRO A 264 -24.86 41.66 -22.79
CA PRO A 264 -24.85 40.84 -24.00
C PRO A 264 -24.08 41.50 -25.14
N LEU A 265 -24.14 42.83 -25.26
CA LEU A 265 -23.35 43.57 -26.25
C LEU A 265 -21.85 43.43 -25.99
N GLY A 266 -21.41 43.52 -24.73
CA GLY A 266 -20.03 43.30 -24.33
C GLY A 266 -19.53 41.88 -24.66
N LEU A 267 -20.36 40.87 -24.40
CA LEU A 267 -20.07 39.48 -24.77
C LEU A 267 -19.91 39.32 -26.29
N ILE A 268 -20.86 39.84 -27.08
CA ILE A 268 -20.85 39.75 -28.55
C ILE A 268 -19.63 40.46 -29.13
N ILE A 269 -19.32 41.68 -28.67
CA ILE A 269 -18.15 42.44 -29.13
C ILE A 269 -16.86 41.70 -28.79
N SER A 270 -16.74 41.18 -27.56
CA SER A 270 -15.55 40.45 -27.13
C SER A 270 -15.35 39.15 -27.91
N MET A 271 -16.43 38.39 -28.18
CA MET A 271 -16.38 37.18 -29.02
C MET A 271 -16.03 37.51 -30.48
N ALA A 272 -16.61 38.58 -31.03
CA ALA A 272 -16.27 39.06 -32.37
C ALA A 272 -14.80 39.48 -32.46
N TYR A 273 -14.30 40.20 -31.45
CA TYR A 273 -12.89 40.60 -31.37
C TYR A 273 -11.95 39.38 -31.35
N GLN A 274 -12.22 38.38 -30.50
CA GLN A 274 -11.43 37.14 -30.50
C GLN A 274 -11.48 36.41 -31.83
N TRP A 275 -12.65 36.33 -32.46
CA TRP A 275 -12.80 35.69 -33.76
C TRP A 275 -11.97 36.42 -34.84
N PHE A 276 -11.95 37.74 -34.85
CA PHE A 276 -11.13 38.54 -35.77
C PHE A 276 -9.62 38.42 -35.49
N VAL A 277 -9.20 38.43 -34.22
CA VAL A 277 -7.79 38.31 -33.82
C VAL A 277 -7.25 36.91 -34.15
N LYS A 278 -7.97 35.84 -33.81
CA LYS A 278 -7.58 34.45 -34.10
C LYS A 278 -7.45 34.19 -35.61
N ARG A 279 -8.26 34.88 -36.43
CA ARG A 279 -8.18 34.80 -37.89
C ARG A 279 -6.94 35.50 -38.48
N ARG A 280 -6.34 36.45 -37.75
CA ARG A 280 -5.06 37.09 -38.09
C ARG A 280 -3.87 36.22 -37.67
N GLU A 281 -3.96 35.52 -36.55
CA GLU A 281 -2.90 34.64 -36.04
C GLU A 281 -2.82 33.29 -36.79
N GLY A 282 -3.94 32.80 -37.34
CA GLY A 282 -3.99 31.55 -38.13
C GLY A 282 -3.27 31.57 -39.49
N GLN A 283 -2.55 32.64 -39.84
CA GLN A 283 -1.68 32.67 -41.03
C GLN A 283 -0.22 32.31 -40.73
N ILE A 284 0.23 32.29 -39.46
CA ILE A 284 1.61 31.94 -39.09
C ILE A 284 1.63 31.28 -37.70
N ALA A 285 1.26 30.00 -37.61
CA ALA A 285 1.59 29.16 -36.45
C ALA A 285 1.56 27.68 -36.86
N LEU A 286 2.68 26.96 -36.67
CA LEU A 286 2.66 25.50 -36.61
C LEU A 286 1.95 25.07 -35.32
N PRO A 287 1.28 23.90 -35.29
CA PRO A 287 0.62 23.43 -34.09
C PRO A 287 1.66 23.01 -33.06
N ASP A 288 1.60 23.58 -31.85
CA ASP A 288 2.32 23.03 -30.70
C ASP A 288 1.61 21.74 -30.25
N GLU A 289 2.32 20.62 -30.36
CA GLU A 289 1.88 19.33 -29.84
C GLU A 289 1.94 19.35 -28.30
N ASP A 290 0.77 19.27 -27.67
CA ASP A 290 0.64 19.15 -26.21
C ASP A 290 1.32 17.89 -25.69
N HIS A 291 2.32 18.10 -24.83
CA HIS A 291 2.91 17.08 -23.99
C HIS A 291 1.89 16.51 -22.98
N GLN A 292 1.30 15.35 -23.29
CA GLN A 292 0.75 14.44 -22.29
C GLN A 292 1.62 13.19 -22.19
N ALA A 293 2.41 13.15 -21.11
CA ALA A 293 3.25 12.03 -20.75
C ALA A 293 2.44 10.88 -20.11
N ALA A 294 2.91 9.67 -20.42
CA ALA A 294 2.75 8.40 -19.70
C ALA A 294 1.48 7.56 -19.96
N ARG A 295 1.57 6.68 -20.98
CA ARG A 295 1.84 5.23 -20.78
C ARG A 295 1.79 4.47 -22.12
N GLY A 296 2.87 3.78 -22.46
CA GLY A 296 2.93 2.77 -23.53
C GLY A 296 4.28 2.04 -23.53
N PRO A 297 4.33 0.71 -23.79
CA PRO A 297 5.52 -0.13 -23.56
C PRO A 297 6.40 -0.30 -24.82
N ARG A 298 7.70 -0.63 -24.57
CA ARG A 298 8.65 -1.37 -25.43
C ARG A 298 8.67 -1.03 -26.93
N GLU A 299 9.77 -0.44 -27.39
CA GLU A 299 10.35 -0.76 -28.70
C GLU A 299 11.87 -0.96 -28.59
N ILE A 300 12.31 -2.01 -29.28
CA ILE A 300 13.66 -2.54 -29.39
C ILE A 300 14.26 -1.87 -30.63
N GLY A 301 15.45 -1.29 -30.51
CA GLY A 301 16.12 -0.60 -31.61
C GLY A 301 16.47 -1.52 -32.78
N ASP A 302 16.09 -1.07 -33.97
CA ASP A 302 16.42 -1.63 -35.27
C ASP A 302 17.86 -1.29 -35.66
N ASP A 303 18.79 -2.23 -35.47
CA ASP A 303 20.15 -2.18 -36.06
C ASP A 303 20.68 -3.54 -36.53
N THR A 304 19.83 -4.56 -36.72
CA THR A 304 20.33 -5.95 -36.95
C THR A 304 19.54 -6.79 -37.94
N TRP A 305 19.19 -6.29 -39.14
CA TRP A 305 18.55 -7.15 -40.17
C TRP A 305 19.02 -6.99 -41.62
N ARG A 306 20.24 -6.53 -41.88
CA ARG A 306 20.83 -6.52 -43.25
C ARG A 306 22.08 -7.40 -43.40
N THR A 307 22.03 -8.66 -42.96
CA THR A 307 23.12 -9.60 -43.30
C THR A 307 22.74 -11.08 -43.37
N TYR A 308 21.48 -11.44 -43.61
CA TYR A 308 21.12 -12.84 -43.87
C TYR A 308 20.02 -12.93 -44.91
N MET A 309 20.42 -13.03 -46.18
CA MET A 309 19.88 -13.94 -47.21
C MET A 309 20.23 -13.44 -48.61
N SER A 310 21.43 -13.80 -49.08
CA SER A 310 21.66 -14.12 -50.49
C SER A 310 22.90 -15.01 -50.56
N GLY A 311 22.71 -16.23 -51.03
CA GLY A 311 23.73 -17.27 -51.01
C GLY A 311 24.85 -17.03 -52.03
N SER A 312 26.03 -17.55 -51.71
CA SER A 312 26.80 -18.30 -52.71
C SER A 312 27.81 -19.20 -52.02
N LEU A 313 28.06 -20.30 -52.72
CA LEU A 313 28.92 -21.42 -52.42
C LEU A 313 30.35 -21.00 -52.01
N VAL A 314 31.03 -21.96 -51.36
CA VAL A 314 32.46 -22.33 -51.53
C VAL A 314 33.27 -22.36 -50.23
N ARG A 315 33.96 -23.51 -50.10
CA ARG A 315 35.16 -23.84 -49.31
C ARG A 315 34.99 -24.35 -47.87
N TYR A 316 34.98 -25.68 -47.78
CA TYR A 316 35.61 -26.44 -46.70
C TYR A 316 37.04 -25.92 -46.47
N GLN A 317 37.33 -25.46 -45.25
CA GLN A 317 38.69 -25.25 -44.79
C GLN A 317 38.79 -25.77 -43.35
N LEU A 318 39.43 -26.93 -43.22
CA LEU A 318 39.85 -27.55 -41.98
C LEU A 318 40.64 -26.54 -41.13
N ARG A 319 40.04 -26.08 -40.03
CA ARG A 319 40.75 -25.30 -39.00
C ARG A 319 41.29 -26.25 -37.94
N LYS A 320 42.61 -26.36 -37.94
CA LYS A 320 43.46 -26.98 -36.91
C LYS A 320 42.96 -26.64 -35.50
N LEU A 321 42.78 -27.67 -34.67
CA LEU A 321 42.69 -27.58 -33.21
C LEU A 321 43.92 -26.82 -32.69
N SER A 322 43.74 -25.59 -32.25
CA SER A 322 44.71 -24.87 -31.44
C SER A 322 44.57 -25.34 -29.99
N THR A 323 45.69 -25.72 -29.41
CA THR A 323 45.92 -26.05 -28.00
C THR A 323 45.26 -25.02 -27.09
N VAL A 324 44.33 -25.48 -26.27
CA VAL A 324 43.74 -24.70 -25.16
C VAL A 324 44.81 -24.59 -24.08
N ASP A 325 45.09 -23.36 -23.62
CA ASP A 325 45.92 -23.11 -22.44
C ASP A 325 45.22 -23.72 -21.20
N ASP A 326 45.85 -24.74 -20.60
CA ASP A 326 45.31 -25.58 -19.53
C ASP A 326 45.26 -24.91 -18.12
N THR A 327 45.41 -23.59 -17.99
CA THR A 327 45.56 -22.94 -16.67
C THR A 327 44.37 -22.08 -16.22
N THR A 328 43.47 -21.68 -17.11
CA THR A 328 42.34 -20.78 -16.77
C THR A 328 41.07 -21.49 -16.30
N SER A 329 41.00 -22.82 -16.42
CA SER A 329 39.84 -23.65 -16.00
C SER A 329 39.87 -24.08 -14.53
N LEU A 330 40.90 -23.67 -13.77
CA LEU A 330 41.14 -24.09 -12.38
C LEU A 330 40.96 -22.97 -11.33
N GLU A 331 40.24 -21.88 -11.64
CA GLU A 331 39.92 -20.86 -10.64
C GLU A 331 38.71 -21.24 -9.78
N VAL A 332 38.96 -21.48 -8.47
CA VAL A 332 37.98 -21.78 -7.41
C VAL A 332 36.81 -20.78 -7.34
N LYS A 333 37.01 -19.56 -7.85
CA LYS A 333 36.01 -18.48 -7.93
C LYS A 333 34.75 -18.87 -8.70
N HIS A 334 34.88 -19.73 -9.74
CA HIS A 334 33.73 -20.18 -10.53
C HIS A 334 32.80 -21.08 -9.71
N SER A 335 33.37 -21.99 -8.91
CA SER A 335 32.58 -22.87 -8.03
C SER A 335 31.80 -22.09 -6.97
N ARG A 336 32.41 -21.02 -6.43
CA ARG A 336 31.79 -20.16 -5.41
C ARG A 336 30.62 -19.38 -5.99
N PHE A 337 30.80 -18.77 -7.16
CA PHE A 337 29.70 -18.10 -7.85
C PHE A 337 28.55 -19.06 -8.12
N LEU A 338 28.78 -20.26 -8.64
CA LEU A 338 27.70 -21.22 -8.89
C LEU A 338 26.96 -21.67 -7.61
N ALA A 339 27.64 -21.68 -6.45
CA ALA A 339 27.06 -22.09 -5.17
C ALA A 339 26.31 -20.98 -4.41
N GLU A 340 26.69 -19.71 -4.61
CA GLU A 340 26.19 -18.54 -3.86
C GLU A 340 25.33 -17.58 -4.71
N ALA A 341 25.38 -17.70 -6.04
CA ALA A 341 24.70 -16.80 -6.95
C ALA A 341 23.17 -16.92 -6.90
N PRO A 342 22.43 -15.79 -6.84
CA PRO A 342 20.99 -15.82 -7.06
C PRO A 342 20.67 -16.21 -8.52
N PRO A 343 19.51 -16.85 -8.78
CA PRO A 343 19.18 -17.54 -10.04
C PRO A 343 19.09 -16.65 -11.31
N LYS A 344 19.27 -15.33 -11.18
CA LYS A 344 19.27 -14.37 -12.31
C LYS A 344 20.61 -13.67 -12.55
N SER A 345 21.65 -14.02 -11.80
CA SER A 345 22.96 -13.39 -11.95
C SER A 345 23.72 -13.93 -13.16
N ARG A 346 24.52 -13.06 -13.81
CA ARG A 346 25.34 -13.41 -14.98
C ARG A 346 26.83 -13.29 -14.61
N TRP A 347 27.60 -14.33 -14.93
CA TRP A 347 29.06 -14.35 -14.75
C TRP A 347 29.72 -13.15 -15.46
N GLY A 348 30.56 -12.41 -14.73
CA GLY A 348 31.36 -11.30 -15.27
C GLY A 348 30.76 -9.89 -15.27
N LYS A 349 29.51 -9.65 -14.81
CA LYS A 349 28.91 -8.29 -14.78
C LYS A 349 28.47 -7.76 -13.41
N GLN A 350 28.74 -8.48 -12.33
CA GLN A 350 28.60 -7.95 -10.97
C GLN A 350 29.70 -8.58 -10.11
N GLY A 351 30.59 -7.74 -9.58
CA GLY A 351 31.60 -8.18 -8.63
C GLY A 351 30.93 -8.73 -7.39
N ILE A 352 31.08 -10.03 -7.16
CA ILE A 352 31.06 -10.57 -5.80
C ILE A 352 32.08 -9.72 -5.03
N THR A 353 31.64 -9.00 -4.00
CA THR A 353 32.52 -8.22 -3.14
C THR A 353 33.57 -9.17 -2.58
N ASP A 354 34.82 -8.87 -2.90
CA ASP A 354 35.99 -9.62 -2.47
C ASP A 354 36.19 -9.44 -0.95
N ASN A 355 35.40 -10.17 -0.17
CA ASN A 355 35.75 -10.44 1.22
C ASN A 355 36.76 -11.59 1.17
N GLY A 356 38.04 -11.20 1.04
CA GLY A 356 39.19 -12.06 0.78
C GLY A 356 39.47 -13.17 1.81
N ASN A 357 38.68 -13.30 2.89
CA ASN A 357 38.93 -14.28 3.95
C ASN A 357 38.13 -15.59 3.80
N GLY A 358 37.06 -15.63 2.99
CA GLY A 358 36.18 -16.81 2.93
C GLY A 358 36.76 -18.01 2.17
N VAL A 359 37.71 -17.78 1.26
CA VAL A 359 38.30 -18.85 0.43
C VAL A 359 39.36 -19.64 1.21
N GLU A 360 40.06 -18.98 2.14
CA GLU A 360 41.04 -19.61 3.02
C GLU A 360 40.34 -20.52 4.06
N ASP A 361 39.24 -20.07 4.68
CA ASP A 361 38.42 -20.88 5.62
C ASP A 361 37.79 -22.14 4.95
N GLU A 362 37.46 -22.06 3.66
CA GLU A 362 36.92 -23.21 2.91
C GLU A 362 37.98 -24.29 2.63
N MET A 363 39.25 -23.89 2.45
CA MET A 363 40.39 -24.78 2.22
C MET A 363 41.11 -25.23 3.50
N GLU A 364 40.84 -24.59 4.63
CA GLU A 364 41.41 -24.94 5.93
C GLU A 364 40.98 -26.37 6.35
N GLY A 365 41.96 -27.24 6.59
CA GLY A 365 41.78 -28.63 7.01
C GLY A 365 41.80 -29.69 5.88
N ILE A 366 42.00 -29.30 4.62
CA ILE A 366 42.20 -30.24 3.50
C ILE A 366 43.66 -30.68 3.46
N THR A 367 43.92 -31.96 3.73
CA THR A 367 45.24 -32.58 3.60
C THR A 367 45.24 -33.57 2.44
N SER A 368 46.39 -34.14 2.06
CA SER A 368 46.50 -35.14 0.99
C SER A 368 45.57 -36.36 1.16
N ILE A 369 45.08 -36.61 2.38
CA ILE A 369 44.25 -37.77 2.76
C ILE A 369 42.84 -37.33 3.24
N ARG A 370 42.59 -36.03 3.46
CA ARG A 370 41.34 -35.53 4.04
C ARG A 370 40.59 -34.59 3.09
N GLY A 371 39.39 -34.98 2.71
CA GLY A 371 38.42 -34.17 1.97
C GLY A 371 37.40 -33.47 2.88
N LYS A 372 36.58 -32.60 2.29
CA LYS A 372 35.53 -31.85 3.00
C LYS A 372 34.25 -31.80 2.17
N LEU A 373 33.12 -32.03 2.81
CA LEU A 373 31.80 -31.82 2.24
C LEU A 373 31.23 -30.50 2.76
N LEU A 374 30.75 -29.63 1.87
CA LEU A 374 30.19 -28.33 2.21
C LEU A 374 28.76 -28.22 1.71
N PRO A 375 27.79 -27.79 2.53
CA PRO A 375 26.44 -27.50 2.08
C PRO A 375 26.44 -26.19 1.28
N THR A 376 25.61 -26.12 0.24
CA THR A 376 25.43 -24.89 -0.55
C THR A 376 24.07 -24.23 -0.28
N SER A 377 23.90 -22.99 -0.75
CA SER A 377 22.63 -22.25 -0.64
C SER A 377 21.50 -22.83 -1.51
N SER A 378 21.85 -23.56 -2.58
CA SER A 378 20.94 -24.11 -3.59
C SER A 378 20.59 -25.58 -3.37
N HIS A 379 20.69 -26.10 -2.15
CA HIS A 379 20.40 -27.49 -1.79
C HIS A 379 21.25 -28.53 -2.57
N LEU A 380 22.45 -28.13 -2.96
CA LEU A 380 23.50 -29.02 -3.49
C LEU A 380 24.58 -29.23 -2.42
N PHE A 381 25.34 -30.30 -2.56
CA PHE A 381 26.56 -30.51 -1.79
C PHE A 381 27.79 -30.22 -2.65
N LYS A 382 28.76 -29.52 -2.07
CA LYS A 382 30.07 -29.25 -2.64
C LYS A 382 31.06 -30.21 -1.97
N LEU A 383 31.49 -31.23 -2.69
CA LEU A 383 32.47 -32.21 -2.23
C LEU A 383 33.85 -31.82 -2.75
N VAL A 384 34.79 -31.57 -1.84
CA VAL A 384 36.16 -31.17 -2.16
C VAL A 384 37.10 -32.33 -1.85
N LEU A 385 37.79 -32.84 -2.87
CA LEU A 385 38.68 -34.01 -2.77
C LEU A 385 40.09 -33.71 -3.32
N PRO A 386 41.15 -34.12 -2.61
CA PRO A 386 42.53 -34.00 -3.07
C PRO A 386 42.92 -35.16 -4.02
N LEU A 387 42.33 -35.22 -5.21
CA LEU A 387 42.54 -36.36 -6.15
C LEU A 387 43.89 -36.29 -6.89
N SER A 388 44.54 -35.14 -6.92
CA SER A 388 45.78 -34.91 -7.68
C SER A 388 47.00 -35.69 -7.16
N HIS A 389 47.01 -36.11 -5.89
CA HIS A 389 48.13 -36.87 -5.31
C HIS A 389 48.11 -38.37 -5.69
N ILE A 390 46.95 -38.89 -6.09
CA ILE A 390 46.81 -40.28 -6.59
C ILE A 390 47.51 -40.42 -7.96
N LYS A 391 47.68 -39.31 -8.69
CA LYS A 391 48.27 -39.24 -10.03
C LYS A 391 49.78 -39.50 -10.09
N ASN A 392 50.53 -39.16 -9.03
CA ASN A 392 52.00 -39.20 -9.06
C ASN A 392 52.61 -40.49 -8.45
N ARG A 393 51.85 -41.23 -7.62
CA ARG A 393 52.40 -42.36 -6.88
C ARG A 393 52.58 -43.64 -7.71
N THR A 394 51.96 -43.74 -8.88
CA THR A 394 52.18 -44.84 -9.83
C THR A 394 53.53 -44.75 -10.56
N VAL A 395 54.22 -43.61 -10.50
CA VAL A 395 55.54 -43.40 -11.14
C VAL A 395 56.71 -43.69 -10.19
N ASP A 396 56.48 -43.69 -8.87
CA ASP A 396 57.56 -43.82 -7.87
C ASP A 396 57.87 -45.28 -7.44
N ILE A 397 57.22 -46.30 -8.03
CA ILE A 397 57.56 -47.70 -7.75
C ILE A 397 58.93 -48.10 -8.36
N ASP A 398 59.45 -47.36 -9.34
CA ASP A 398 60.71 -47.70 -10.02
C ASP A 398 61.98 -46.95 -9.54
N ASN A 399 61.89 -45.96 -8.63
CA ASN A 399 63.07 -45.21 -8.19
C ASN A 399 63.18 -45.14 -6.66
N ASN A 400 63.79 -46.16 -6.09
CA ASN A 400 64.19 -46.17 -4.69
C ASN A 400 65.37 -45.21 -4.50
N THR A 401 65.12 -43.98 -4.05
CA THR A 401 66.13 -43.15 -3.39
C THR A 401 65.53 -42.42 -2.20
N THR A 402 66.07 -42.73 -1.04
CA THR A 402 65.81 -42.16 0.28
C THR A 402 65.94 -40.64 0.27
N SER A 403 64.89 -39.92 0.66
CA SER A 403 64.96 -38.54 1.13
C SER A 403 63.76 -38.27 2.03
N ALA A 404 63.96 -38.48 3.33
CA ALA A 404 63.12 -37.91 4.35
C ALA A 404 63.28 -36.38 4.37
N ASP A 405 62.22 -35.70 4.82
CA ASP A 405 62.19 -34.33 5.36
C ASP A 405 61.70 -33.19 4.43
N LYS A 406 60.40 -32.85 4.53
CA LYS A 406 59.87 -31.53 4.99
C LYS A 406 58.37 -31.39 4.69
N ASP A 407 57.54 -31.69 5.68
CA ASP A 407 56.12 -31.30 5.73
C ASP A 407 56.00 -29.87 6.27
N VAL A 408 56.03 -28.87 5.38
CA VAL A 408 55.48 -27.53 5.67
C VAL A 408 54.94 -26.90 4.37
N GLY A 409 53.63 -26.64 4.34
CA GLY A 409 53.06 -25.49 3.62
C GLY A 409 52.57 -25.74 2.18
N HIS A 410 51.25 -25.86 2.05
CA HIS A 410 50.41 -25.75 0.85
C HIS A 410 50.61 -26.79 -0.27
N PRO A 411 49.58 -27.61 -0.60
CA PRO A 411 49.60 -28.42 -1.81
C PRO A 411 49.61 -27.49 -3.04
N SER A 412 50.66 -27.57 -3.85
CA SER A 412 50.87 -26.78 -5.07
C SER A 412 49.95 -27.16 -6.24
N VAL A 413 48.90 -27.97 -5.99
CA VAL A 413 47.94 -28.43 -6.99
C VAL A 413 46.51 -28.28 -6.44
N PRO A 414 45.58 -27.63 -7.16
CA PRO A 414 44.23 -27.38 -6.65
C PRO A 414 43.45 -28.70 -6.44
N PRO A 415 42.67 -28.82 -5.35
CA PRO A 415 41.79 -29.97 -5.13
C PRO A 415 40.61 -29.97 -6.11
N THR A 416 40.10 -31.16 -6.42
CA THR A 416 38.95 -31.33 -7.32
C THR A 416 37.65 -31.09 -6.55
N ILE A 417 36.74 -30.31 -7.14
CA ILE A 417 35.45 -29.95 -6.54
C ILE A 417 34.32 -30.59 -7.34
N PHE A 418 33.45 -31.34 -6.67
CA PHE A 418 32.23 -31.92 -7.23
C PHE A 418 31.00 -31.21 -6.66
N LEU A 419 30.04 -30.90 -7.52
CA LEU A 419 28.71 -30.43 -7.13
C LEU A 419 27.72 -31.60 -7.26
N LEU A 420 27.08 -31.94 -6.14
CA LEU A 420 26.27 -33.15 -5.99
C LEU A 420 24.84 -32.76 -5.63
N HIS A 421 23.88 -33.39 -6.30
CA HIS A 421 22.47 -33.28 -5.92
C HIS A 421 22.10 -34.42 -4.96
N PRO A 422 21.30 -34.17 -3.90
CA PRO A 422 20.97 -35.20 -2.90
C PRO A 422 20.31 -36.45 -3.49
N SER A 423 19.47 -36.31 -4.52
CA SER A 423 18.79 -37.43 -5.20
C SER A 423 19.64 -38.13 -6.28
N GLN A 424 20.95 -37.85 -6.36
CA GLN A 424 21.83 -38.64 -7.23
C GLN A 424 22.24 -39.91 -6.50
N PRO A 425 22.35 -41.06 -7.19
CA PRO A 425 22.86 -42.27 -6.57
C PRO A 425 24.38 -42.23 -6.41
N LEU A 426 24.93 -42.94 -5.43
CA LEU A 426 26.38 -43.03 -5.18
C LEU A 426 27.18 -43.54 -6.38
N SER A 427 26.58 -44.39 -7.23
CA SER A 427 27.15 -44.84 -8.51
C SER A 427 27.50 -43.68 -9.46
N HIS A 428 26.73 -42.58 -9.43
CA HIS A 428 27.01 -41.41 -10.23
C HIS A 428 28.27 -40.70 -9.75
N ILE A 429 28.43 -40.58 -8.42
CA ILE A 429 29.63 -40.00 -7.80
C ILE A 429 30.85 -40.87 -8.07
N SER A 430 30.72 -42.19 -7.89
CA SER A 430 31.76 -43.17 -8.20
C SER A 430 32.28 -42.97 -9.63
N ARG A 431 31.38 -42.85 -10.63
CA ARG A 431 31.79 -42.57 -12.02
C ARG A 431 32.45 -41.21 -12.21
N LEU A 432 31.96 -40.16 -11.55
CA LEU A 432 32.58 -38.83 -11.63
C LEU A 432 34.00 -38.84 -11.06
N ILE A 433 34.18 -39.43 -9.89
CA ILE A 433 35.50 -39.58 -9.26
C ILE A 433 36.41 -40.45 -10.14
N ALA A 434 35.94 -41.61 -10.62
CA ALA A 434 36.69 -42.48 -11.52
C ALA A 434 37.13 -41.75 -12.79
N SER A 435 36.25 -40.93 -13.39
CA SER A 435 36.56 -40.15 -14.59
C SER A 435 37.59 -39.03 -14.36
N SER A 436 37.67 -38.52 -13.14
CA SER A 436 38.62 -37.46 -12.77
C SER A 436 40.02 -37.99 -12.43
N ILE A 437 40.14 -39.31 -12.22
CA ILE A 437 41.42 -40.00 -12.00
C ILE A 437 41.93 -40.48 -13.37
N ILE A 438 42.88 -39.75 -13.95
CA ILE A 438 43.54 -40.15 -15.22
C ILE A 438 44.68 -41.13 -14.88
N LEU A 439 44.60 -42.40 -15.30
CA LEU A 439 45.72 -43.33 -15.23
C LEU A 439 46.68 -43.09 -16.42
N PRO A 440 48.01 -43.02 -16.20
CA PRO A 440 48.98 -43.03 -17.30
C PRO A 440 49.01 -44.42 -17.96
N SER A 441 48.70 -44.50 -19.25
CA SER A 441 48.82 -45.74 -20.02
C SER A 441 50.30 -46.02 -20.32
N THR A 442 50.98 -46.77 -19.47
CA THR A 442 52.34 -47.24 -19.75
C THR A 442 52.32 -48.44 -20.69
N SER A 443 52.98 -48.27 -21.84
CA SER A 443 53.54 -49.31 -22.72
C SER A 443 52.62 -50.46 -23.20
N THR A 444 52.24 -50.38 -24.47
CA THR A 444 52.07 -51.47 -25.45
C THR A 444 52.25 -52.93 -24.96
N ARG A 445 51.27 -53.51 -24.24
CA ARG A 445 50.81 -54.91 -24.44
C ARG A 445 49.50 -55.18 -23.68
N SER A 446 48.48 -55.61 -24.42
CA SER A 446 47.13 -56.00 -23.97
C SER A 446 46.31 -54.91 -23.27
N LYS A 447 45.31 -54.37 -23.98
CA LYS A 447 44.34 -53.40 -23.46
C LYS A 447 43.35 -54.13 -22.54
N ALA A 448 43.69 -54.28 -21.27
CA ALA A 448 42.70 -54.40 -20.21
C ALA A 448 42.56 -53.01 -19.59
N GLN A 449 41.38 -52.41 -19.75
CA GLN A 449 41.08 -51.11 -19.18
C GLN A 449 40.89 -51.28 -17.67
N ILE A 450 41.90 -50.94 -16.87
CA ILE A 450 41.81 -50.95 -15.41
C ILE A 450 40.90 -49.78 -15.01
N ASN A 451 39.68 -50.10 -14.60
CA ASN A 451 38.74 -49.12 -14.05
C ASN A 451 38.83 -49.19 -12.52
N PRO A 452 39.13 -48.09 -11.81
CA PRO A 452 39.13 -48.08 -10.35
C PRO A 452 37.72 -48.36 -9.82
N GLN A 453 37.61 -49.27 -8.85
CA GLN A 453 36.37 -49.49 -8.12
C GLN A 453 36.34 -48.55 -6.92
N ILE A 454 35.29 -47.74 -6.81
CA ILE A 454 35.13 -46.77 -5.72
C ILE A 454 33.96 -47.20 -4.85
N SER A 455 34.22 -47.32 -3.55
CA SER A 455 33.20 -47.64 -2.55
C SER A 455 33.12 -46.55 -1.47
N PHE A 456 31.93 -46.35 -0.93
CA PHE A 456 31.65 -45.38 0.13
C PHE A 456 31.34 -46.12 1.42
N ARG A 457 32.02 -45.75 2.50
CA ARG A 457 31.84 -46.36 3.82
C ARG A 457 31.50 -45.29 4.87
N SER A 458 30.45 -45.51 5.67
CA SER A 458 30.14 -44.66 6.84
C SER A 458 30.38 -45.43 8.12
N THR A 459 30.54 -44.69 9.22
CA THR A 459 30.64 -45.26 10.56
C THR A 459 29.26 -45.22 11.21
N THR A 460 28.73 -46.39 11.56
CA THR A 460 27.47 -46.50 12.30
C THR A 460 27.63 -46.06 13.75
N THR A 461 26.53 -45.85 14.47
CA THR A 461 26.52 -45.46 15.90
C THR A 461 27.27 -46.45 16.81
N ASN A 462 27.38 -47.72 16.39
CA ASN A 462 28.08 -48.77 17.12
C ASN A 462 29.59 -48.83 16.81
N GLY A 463 30.12 -47.89 16.01
CA GLY A 463 31.52 -47.84 15.61
C GLY A 463 31.90 -48.77 14.46
N ASN A 464 30.94 -49.56 13.94
CA ASN A 464 31.18 -50.46 12.81
C ASN A 464 31.17 -49.68 11.48
N VAL A 465 32.14 -49.97 10.61
CA VAL A 465 32.26 -49.39 9.27
C VAL A 465 31.43 -50.22 8.29
N CYS A 466 30.41 -49.61 7.68
CA CYS A 466 29.53 -50.27 6.71
C CYS A 466 29.77 -49.71 5.30
N GLN A 467 29.85 -50.57 4.30
CA GLN A 467 29.87 -50.16 2.89
C GLN A 467 28.44 -49.97 2.37
N TRP A 468 28.19 -48.84 1.73
CA TRP A 468 26.88 -48.49 1.17
C TRP A 468 26.69 -49.02 -0.25
N SER A 469 25.44 -49.28 -0.62
CA SER A 469 25.09 -49.66 -1.99
C SER A 469 25.30 -48.50 -2.97
N ASP A 470 25.81 -48.80 -4.15
CA ASP A 470 25.98 -47.85 -5.26
C ASP A 470 24.65 -47.23 -5.75
N SER A 471 23.52 -47.83 -5.38
CA SER A 471 22.18 -47.34 -5.73
C SER A 471 21.58 -46.38 -4.70
N THR A 472 22.21 -46.18 -3.54
CA THR A 472 21.70 -45.30 -2.49
C THR A 472 21.82 -43.83 -2.90
N ASP A 473 20.80 -43.04 -2.57
CA ASP A 473 20.82 -41.60 -2.78
C ASP A 473 21.85 -40.92 -1.88
N VAL A 474 22.57 -39.97 -2.45
CA VAL A 474 23.65 -39.22 -1.79
C VAL A 474 23.14 -38.47 -0.57
N GLY A 475 21.90 -37.98 -0.61
CA GLY A 475 21.24 -37.36 0.53
C GLY A 475 21.15 -38.30 1.73
N ASP A 476 20.66 -39.51 1.54
CA ASP A 476 20.47 -40.49 2.61
C ASP A 476 21.80 -41.00 3.17
N PHE A 477 22.79 -41.20 2.30
CA PHE A 477 24.15 -41.52 2.72
C PHE A 477 24.78 -40.40 3.57
N ILE A 478 24.66 -39.14 3.14
CA ILE A 478 25.23 -37.98 3.86
C ILE A 478 24.52 -37.78 5.20
N LYS A 479 23.21 -38.03 5.29
CA LYS A 479 22.45 -37.97 6.54
C LYS A 479 23.03 -38.91 7.59
N ASP A 480 23.31 -40.17 7.23
CA ASP A 480 23.94 -41.13 8.13
C ASP A 480 25.39 -40.72 8.46
N ALA A 481 26.18 -40.37 7.46
CA ALA A 481 27.57 -39.93 7.63
C ALA A 481 27.71 -38.67 8.50
N ALA A 482 26.70 -37.79 8.53
CA ALA A 482 26.69 -36.60 9.37
C ALA A 482 26.63 -36.93 10.87
N ARG A 483 26.14 -38.12 11.26
CA ARG A 483 26.11 -38.56 12.68
C ARG A 483 27.52 -38.80 13.23
N ALA A 484 28.40 -39.36 12.42
CA ALA A 484 29.81 -39.58 12.75
C ALA A 484 30.72 -38.39 12.38
N ALA A 485 30.17 -37.34 11.73
CA ALA A 485 30.88 -36.20 11.17
C ALA A 485 31.97 -36.55 10.13
N GLU A 486 32.04 -37.80 9.68
CA GLU A 486 32.97 -38.27 8.65
C GLU A 486 32.45 -39.49 7.88
N PHE A 487 32.92 -39.65 6.64
CA PHE A 487 32.82 -40.89 5.88
C PHE A 487 34.12 -41.16 5.14
N ARG A 488 34.29 -42.39 4.62
CA ARG A 488 35.49 -42.81 3.89
C ARG A 488 35.14 -43.17 2.45
N ILE A 489 35.99 -42.72 1.52
CA ILE A 489 35.97 -43.11 0.11
C ILE A 489 37.14 -44.04 -0.11
N CYS A 490 36.87 -45.29 -0.49
CA CYS A 490 37.88 -46.31 -0.74
C CYS A 490 38.01 -46.53 -2.25
N ILE A 491 39.23 -46.46 -2.78
CA ILE A 491 39.54 -46.63 -4.20
C ILE A 491 40.44 -47.86 -4.33
N SER A 492 39.97 -48.90 -5.02
CA SER A 492 40.74 -50.12 -5.29
C SER A 492 40.98 -50.31 -6.80
N TYR A 493 42.08 -51.00 -7.13
CA TYR A 493 42.46 -51.37 -8.49
C TYR A 493 42.60 -52.88 -8.57
N ASP A 494 41.81 -53.54 -9.43
CA ASP A 494 41.93 -55.00 -9.64
C ASP A 494 43.13 -55.30 -10.55
N ASP A 495 44.22 -55.80 -9.96
CA ASP A 495 45.33 -56.42 -10.70
C ASP A 495 44.98 -57.87 -11.01
N ASN A 496 44.36 -58.09 -12.17
CA ASN A 496 44.02 -59.43 -12.64
C ASN A 496 45.26 -60.15 -13.22
N THR A 497 46.11 -60.71 -12.37
CA THR A 497 47.14 -61.70 -12.76
C THR A 497 47.24 -62.87 -11.77
N GLY A 498 46.59 -64.00 -12.06
CA GLY A 498 46.87 -65.30 -11.44
C GLY A 498 45.69 -66.30 -11.48
N PRO A 499 45.85 -67.57 -11.94
CA PRO A 499 44.75 -68.39 -12.44
C PRO A 499 44.03 -69.25 -11.40
N HIS A 500 42.83 -69.67 -11.79
CA HIS A 500 41.89 -70.60 -11.15
C HIS A 500 42.49 -71.84 -10.44
N SER A 501 42.07 -72.02 -9.19
CA SER A 501 41.80 -73.31 -8.51
C SER A 501 41.06 -72.96 -7.21
N GLY A 502 40.03 -73.60 -6.69
CA GLY A 502 39.29 -74.82 -6.98
C GLY A 502 38.14 -74.88 -5.96
N GLU A 503 37.22 -75.80 -6.19
CA GLU A 503 36.02 -76.20 -5.43
C GLU A 503 36.04 -76.00 -3.88
N THR A 504 34.87 -75.71 -3.28
CA THR A 504 34.10 -76.66 -2.41
C THR A 504 33.15 -75.97 -1.40
N LYS A 505 31.86 -76.34 -1.51
CA LYS A 505 30.79 -76.56 -0.50
C LYS A 505 30.72 -75.78 0.84
N SER A 506 29.52 -75.22 1.04
CA SER A 506 28.54 -75.47 2.13
C SER A 506 28.88 -75.17 3.62
N ASN A 507 27.90 -74.48 4.24
CA ASN A 507 27.35 -74.66 5.60
C ASN A 507 27.51 -73.51 6.63
N ASN A 508 26.35 -73.25 7.26
CA ASN A 508 26.12 -72.65 8.59
C ASN A 508 27.25 -72.82 9.61
N THR A 509 27.47 -71.82 10.48
CA THR A 509 27.00 -71.79 11.90
C THR A 509 27.68 -70.65 12.68
N LYS A 510 26.89 -70.08 13.61
CA LYS A 510 27.14 -69.13 14.69
C LYS A 510 28.57 -68.98 15.29
N ALA A 511 28.79 -67.72 15.71
CA ALA A 511 29.33 -67.22 16.99
C ALA A 511 30.80 -66.77 17.09
N SER A 512 30.93 -65.59 17.72
CA SER A 512 32.03 -65.13 18.59
C SER A 512 33.16 -64.31 17.97
N GLN A 513 33.07 -63.00 18.19
CA GLN A 513 34.03 -62.19 18.96
C GLN A 513 35.51 -62.63 18.90
N SER A 514 36.33 -61.90 18.15
CA SER A 514 37.69 -61.53 18.54
C SER A 514 38.23 -60.44 17.62
N ASP A 515 39.15 -59.67 18.19
CA ASP A 515 39.81 -58.48 17.67
C ASP A 515 40.41 -58.66 16.27
N GLU A 516 40.10 -57.74 15.35
CA GLU A 516 40.83 -57.59 14.10
C GLU A 516 41.12 -56.10 13.83
N ASN A 517 42.22 -55.63 14.41
CA ASN A 517 43.01 -54.56 13.82
C ASN A 517 44.07 -55.21 12.92
N GLU A 518 44.29 -54.56 11.77
CA GLU A 518 45.44 -54.71 10.87
C GLU A 518 45.47 -55.97 9.96
N ASN A 519 44.68 -55.91 8.89
CA ASN A 519 45.12 -56.39 7.58
C ASN A 519 44.84 -55.29 6.55
N GLU A 520 45.79 -54.36 6.39
CA GLU A 520 45.83 -53.48 5.23
C GLU A 520 46.04 -54.33 3.98
N ALA A 521 44.97 -54.55 3.22
CA ALA A 521 45.07 -55.04 1.86
C ALA A 521 45.92 -54.04 1.06
N GLN A 522 47.14 -54.46 0.72
CA GLN A 522 48.08 -53.70 -0.10
C GLN A 522 47.42 -53.38 -1.45
N GLY A 523 46.87 -52.17 -1.59
CA GLY A 523 46.24 -51.68 -2.83
C GLY A 523 45.03 -50.74 -2.67
N GLU A 524 44.44 -50.58 -1.48
CA GLU A 524 43.25 -49.72 -1.28
C GLU A 524 43.62 -48.31 -0.81
N HIS A 525 43.27 -47.28 -1.58
CA HIS A 525 43.49 -45.87 -1.22
C HIS A 525 42.24 -45.30 -0.52
N VAL A 526 42.38 -44.91 0.75
CA VAL A 526 41.28 -44.39 1.58
C VAL A 526 41.38 -42.88 1.74
N ILE A 527 40.31 -42.15 1.40
CA ILE A 527 40.16 -40.70 1.63
C ILE A 527 39.09 -40.49 2.68
N THR A 528 39.42 -39.82 3.78
CA THR A 528 38.44 -39.46 4.81
C THR A 528 37.82 -38.11 4.49
N VAL A 529 36.50 -38.01 4.45
CA VAL A 529 35.76 -36.79 4.12
C VAL A 529 34.99 -36.32 5.35
N ALA A 530 35.24 -35.08 5.78
CA ALA A 530 34.50 -34.46 6.88
C ALA A 530 33.10 -34.01 6.42
N VAL A 531 32.07 -34.33 7.22
CA VAL A 531 30.68 -33.95 6.99
C VAL A 531 30.25 -32.93 8.05
N PRO A 532 29.61 -31.81 7.67
CA PRO A 532 29.17 -30.81 8.62
C PRO A 532 27.96 -31.30 9.40
N THR A 533 28.08 -31.23 10.74
CA THR A 533 26.98 -31.57 11.64
C THR A 533 25.85 -30.54 11.53
N PHE A 534 24.66 -30.90 12.03
CA PHE A 534 23.54 -29.97 12.13
C PHE A 534 23.89 -28.71 12.95
N ALA A 535 24.67 -28.88 14.03
CA ALA A 535 25.13 -27.77 14.86
C ALA A 535 26.05 -26.81 14.09
N ASP A 536 26.94 -27.34 13.25
CA ASP A 536 27.85 -26.53 12.42
C ASP A 536 27.10 -25.77 11.33
N ARG A 537 26.16 -26.44 10.65
CA ARG A 537 25.35 -25.83 9.58
C ARG A 537 24.41 -24.74 10.10
N THR A 538 23.92 -24.87 11.34
CA THR A 538 22.99 -23.91 11.94
C THR A 538 23.65 -22.89 12.87
N LYS A 539 24.96 -22.97 13.13
CA LYS A 539 25.71 -22.09 14.05
C LYS A 539 25.44 -20.60 13.81
N TYR A 540 25.55 -20.15 12.55
CA TYR A 540 25.33 -18.75 12.19
C TYR A 540 23.85 -18.34 12.26
N LEU A 541 22.94 -19.21 11.81
CA LEU A 541 21.49 -18.97 11.84
C LEU A 541 20.99 -18.85 13.29
N ARG A 542 21.46 -19.74 14.17
CA ARG A 542 21.14 -19.71 15.62
C ARG A 542 21.68 -18.44 16.27
N ARG A 543 22.94 -18.06 15.99
CA ARG A 543 23.52 -16.81 16.51
C ARG A 543 22.73 -15.57 16.06
N ARG A 544 22.30 -15.54 14.79
CA ARG A 544 21.46 -14.47 14.25
C ARG A 544 20.08 -14.46 14.88
N LEU A 545 19.46 -15.62 15.07
CA LEU A 545 18.18 -15.77 15.75
C LEU A 545 18.24 -15.23 17.18
N THR A 546 19.29 -15.57 17.95
CA THR A 546 19.50 -15.04 19.31
C THR A 546 19.61 -13.51 19.31
N TYR A 547 20.35 -12.94 18.36
CA TYR A 547 20.46 -11.49 18.21
C TYR A 547 19.10 -10.82 17.90
N VAL A 548 18.34 -11.38 16.96
CA VAL A 548 17.00 -10.86 16.59
C VAL A 548 16.02 -10.99 17.75
N LYS A 549 16.03 -12.12 18.48
CA LYS A 549 15.22 -12.33 19.69
C LYS A 549 15.52 -11.26 20.75
N GLN A 550 16.79 -11.07 21.09
CA GLN A 550 17.20 -10.06 22.06
C GLN A 550 16.74 -8.65 21.64
N ARG A 551 16.84 -8.33 20.35
CA ARG A 551 16.43 -7.02 19.82
C ARG A 551 14.91 -6.82 19.83
N LEU A 552 14.14 -7.89 19.68
CA LEU A 552 12.68 -7.87 19.82
C LEU A 552 12.27 -7.65 21.27
N GLU A 553 12.93 -8.33 22.22
CA GLU A 553 12.68 -8.16 23.66
C GLU A 553 12.90 -6.71 24.12
N ASP A 554 13.97 -6.06 23.66
CA ASP A 554 14.24 -4.64 23.92
C ASP A 554 13.07 -3.73 23.49
N MET A 555 12.48 -4.02 22.32
CA MET A 555 11.41 -3.23 21.72
C MET A 555 10.04 -3.55 22.32
N GLU A 556 9.82 -4.79 22.76
CA GLU A 556 8.56 -5.25 23.31
C GLU A 556 8.22 -4.55 24.63
N GLY A 557 9.22 -4.25 25.46
CA GLY A 557 9.02 -3.46 26.68
C GLY A 557 8.40 -2.09 26.40
N LEU A 558 8.94 -1.36 25.42
CA LEU A 558 8.45 -0.03 25.02
C LEU A 558 7.07 -0.09 24.38
N LYS A 559 6.80 -1.12 23.56
CA LYS A 559 5.50 -1.39 22.96
C LYS A 559 4.44 -1.63 24.02
N ARG A 560 4.73 -2.51 25.00
CA ARG A 560 3.82 -2.87 26.10
C ARG A 560 3.42 -1.66 26.92
N ASP A 561 4.36 -0.74 27.18
CA ASP A 561 4.08 0.49 27.92
C ASP A 561 3.14 1.42 27.14
N CYS A 562 3.38 1.60 25.84
CA CYS A 562 2.52 2.39 24.97
C CYS A 562 1.10 1.81 24.90
N ASP A 563 0.99 0.50 24.73
CA ASP A 563 -0.31 -0.20 24.61
C ASP A 563 -1.10 -0.07 25.93
N ARG A 564 -0.45 -0.27 27.07
CA ARG A 564 -1.05 -0.08 28.40
C ARG A 564 -1.56 1.35 28.61
N GLU A 565 -0.80 2.35 28.16
CA GLU A 565 -1.18 3.76 28.27
C GLU A 565 -2.33 4.13 27.31
N ALA A 566 -2.36 3.56 26.10
CA ALA A 566 -3.45 3.71 25.16
C ALA A 566 -4.78 3.19 25.74
N HIS A 567 -4.77 2.00 26.36
CA HIS A 567 -5.94 1.41 27.00
C HIS A 567 -6.46 2.22 28.20
N ARG A 568 -5.57 2.80 29.02
CA ARG A 568 -5.98 3.69 30.13
C ARG A 568 -6.69 4.95 29.63
N GLY A 569 -6.32 5.46 28.46
CA GLY A 569 -6.93 6.65 27.85
C GLY A 569 -8.41 6.47 27.51
N ALA A 570 -8.80 5.30 27.03
CA ALA A 570 -10.19 5.00 26.68
C ALA A 570 -11.11 5.00 27.91
N ARG A 571 -10.65 4.44 29.03
CA ARG A 571 -11.39 4.47 30.31
C ARG A 571 -11.56 5.89 30.85
N LYS A 572 -10.56 6.77 30.67
CA LYS A 572 -10.67 8.19 31.04
C LYS A 572 -11.70 8.94 30.20
N MET A 573 -11.81 8.65 28.90
CA MET A 573 -12.86 9.24 28.06
C MET A 573 -14.27 8.81 28.50
N ALA A 574 -14.48 7.53 28.79
CA ALA A 574 -15.75 7.03 29.31
C ALA A 574 -16.11 7.68 30.66
N LEU A 575 -15.14 7.81 31.56
CA LEU A 575 -15.33 8.51 32.85
C LEU A 575 -15.63 10.00 32.66
N GLY A 576 -15.00 10.66 31.68
CA GLY A 576 -15.28 12.05 31.34
C GLY A 576 -16.70 12.24 30.81
N GLY A 577 -17.18 11.35 29.93
CA GLY A 577 -18.57 11.35 29.45
C GLY A 577 -19.58 11.16 30.58
N PHE A 578 -19.30 10.24 31.50
CA PHE A 578 -20.12 10.06 32.71
C PHE A 578 -20.11 11.30 33.61
N GLY A 579 -18.94 11.91 33.82
CA GLY A 579 -18.82 13.14 34.59
C GLY A 579 -19.62 14.31 34.00
N MET A 580 -19.62 14.46 32.67
CA MET A 580 -20.43 15.45 31.96
C MET A 580 -21.93 15.23 32.19
N LEU A 581 -22.39 13.97 32.14
CA LEU A 581 -23.78 13.60 32.45
C LEU A 581 -24.17 13.97 33.89
N VAL A 582 -23.28 13.72 34.86
CA VAL A 582 -23.50 14.11 36.27
C VAL A 582 -23.57 15.62 36.43
N VAL A 583 -22.68 16.37 35.78
CA VAL A 583 -22.70 17.85 35.81
C VAL A 583 -23.99 18.38 35.17
N TYR A 584 -24.40 17.83 34.02
CA TYR A 584 -25.65 18.18 33.36
C TYR A 584 -26.86 17.94 34.27
N TRP A 585 -26.95 16.74 34.86
CA TRP A 585 -28.01 16.39 35.79
C TRP A 585 -28.04 17.31 37.01
N GLY A 586 -26.88 17.58 37.62
CA GLY A 586 -26.76 18.49 38.77
C GLY A 586 -27.13 19.93 38.42
N THR A 587 -26.79 20.39 37.21
CA THR A 587 -27.15 21.72 36.71
C THR A 587 -28.66 21.84 36.53
N VAL A 588 -29.30 20.86 35.87
CA VAL A 588 -30.76 20.82 35.73
C VAL A 588 -31.43 20.78 37.09
N ALA A 589 -30.99 19.91 38.02
CA ALA A 589 -31.55 19.84 39.36
C ALA A 589 -31.42 21.18 40.11
N ARG A 590 -30.24 21.81 40.07
CA ARG A 590 -30.00 23.09 40.73
C ARG A 590 -30.85 24.23 40.15
N LEU A 591 -31.02 24.28 38.83
CA LEU A 591 -31.87 25.29 38.16
C LEU A 591 -33.35 25.07 38.44
N THR A 592 -33.80 23.81 38.44
CA THR A 592 -35.21 23.45 38.69
C THR A 592 -35.64 23.73 40.12
N PHE A 593 -34.83 23.34 41.12
CA PHE A 593 -35.25 23.40 42.52
C PHE A 593 -34.99 24.74 43.21
N TRP A 594 -34.14 25.61 42.67
CA TRP A 594 -33.76 26.88 43.32
C TRP A 594 -34.02 28.14 42.50
N ASP A 595 -33.83 28.14 41.17
CA ASP A 595 -33.81 29.40 40.41
C ASP A 595 -35.06 29.64 39.56
N TYR A 596 -35.53 28.65 38.78
CA TYR A 596 -36.51 28.89 37.71
C TYR A 596 -37.80 28.06 37.78
N GLY A 597 -37.83 26.95 38.53
CA GLY A 597 -39.00 26.06 38.60
C GLY A 597 -39.18 25.15 37.36
N TRP A 598 -40.14 24.23 37.42
CA TRP A 598 -40.33 23.20 36.39
C TRP A 598 -40.88 23.74 35.06
N ASP A 599 -41.80 24.70 35.09
CA ASP A 599 -42.46 25.25 33.89
C ASP A 599 -41.47 25.87 32.89
N VAL A 600 -40.36 26.44 33.38
CA VAL A 600 -39.29 26.98 32.53
C VAL A 600 -38.33 25.88 32.06
N MET A 601 -38.08 24.88 32.89
CA MET A 601 -37.09 23.82 32.63
C MET A 601 -37.61 22.71 31.72
N GLU A 602 -38.92 22.48 31.66
CA GLU A 602 -39.57 21.47 30.81
C GLU A 602 -39.21 21.62 29.31
N PRO A 603 -39.43 22.78 28.65
CA PRO A 603 -39.07 22.95 27.24
C PRO A 603 -37.55 22.90 27.01
N ILE A 604 -36.75 23.37 27.97
CA ILE A 604 -35.28 23.40 27.87
C ILE A 604 -34.73 21.96 27.88
N THR A 605 -35.18 21.12 28.80
CA THR A 605 -34.75 19.72 28.91
C THR A 605 -35.22 18.89 27.73
N TYR A 606 -36.40 19.19 27.17
CA TYR A 606 -36.87 18.58 25.93
C TYR A 606 -35.98 18.94 24.75
N LEU A 607 -35.68 20.22 24.56
CA LEU A 607 -34.88 20.71 23.43
C LEU A 607 -33.42 20.26 23.53
N SER A 608 -32.84 20.22 24.73
CA SER A 608 -31.47 19.72 24.94
C SER A 608 -31.38 18.20 24.71
N GLY A 609 -32.38 17.43 25.14
CA GLY A 609 -32.47 15.99 24.89
C GLY A 609 -32.55 15.67 23.39
N LEU A 610 -33.44 16.35 22.69
CA LEU A 610 -33.60 16.22 21.24
C LEU A 610 -32.31 16.66 20.50
N SER A 611 -31.67 17.75 20.93
CA SER A 611 -30.39 18.19 20.38
C SER A 611 -29.29 17.15 20.58
N THR A 612 -29.22 16.51 21.75
CA THR A 612 -28.24 15.44 22.04
C THR A 612 -28.44 14.24 21.13
N VAL A 613 -29.70 13.85 20.86
CA VAL A 613 -30.02 12.78 19.91
C VAL A 613 -29.62 13.16 18.48
N ILE A 614 -29.93 14.39 18.04
CA ILE A 614 -29.55 14.89 16.70
C ILE A 614 -28.03 14.92 16.54
N LEU A 615 -27.29 15.41 17.54
CA LEU A 615 -25.82 15.43 17.51
C LEU A 615 -25.23 14.02 17.53
N GLY A 616 -25.81 13.11 18.31
CA GLY A 616 -25.44 11.68 18.29
C GLY A 616 -25.69 11.03 16.94
N TYR A 617 -26.80 11.36 16.28
CA TYR A 617 -27.13 10.88 14.95
C TYR A 617 -26.23 11.49 13.86
N LEU A 618 -25.89 12.77 13.95
CA LEU A 618 -24.90 13.43 13.09
C LEU A 618 -23.51 12.80 13.23
N TRP A 619 -23.08 12.53 14.47
CA TRP A 619 -21.85 11.80 14.74
C TRP A 619 -21.88 10.41 14.10
N PHE A 620 -23.00 9.69 14.24
CA PHE A 620 -23.21 8.39 13.61
C PHE A 620 -23.09 8.46 12.08
N LEU A 621 -23.76 9.43 11.45
CA LEU A 621 -23.69 9.65 9.99
C LEU A 621 -22.28 10.02 9.53
N TYR A 622 -21.56 10.85 10.29
CA TYR A 622 -20.19 11.24 9.98
C TYR A 622 -19.22 10.06 10.01
N GLN A 623 -19.41 9.14 10.96
CA GLN A 623 -18.54 7.97 11.13
C GLN A 623 -18.77 6.87 10.08
N GLY A 624 -19.94 6.85 9.42
CA GLY A 624 -20.17 6.14 8.15
C GLY A 624 -20.08 4.60 8.18
N ARG A 625 -20.20 3.96 9.34
CA ARG A 625 -20.21 2.47 9.50
C ARG A 625 -20.95 2.07 10.77
N GLU A 626 -21.31 0.79 10.87
CA GLU A 626 -21.90 0.16 12.06
C GLU A 626 -21.13 0.54 13.33
N VAL A 627 -21.71 1.42 14.14
CA VAL A 627 -21.14 1.82 15.43
C VAL A 627 -21.44 0.70 16.42
N SER A 628 -20.62 -0.34 16.41
CA SER A 628 -20.53 -1.24 17.54
C SER A 628 -19.62 -0.62 18.60
N TYR A 629 -20.00 -0.70 19.88
CA TYR A 629 -19.19 -0.22 21.01
C TYR A 629 -17.73 -0.71 20.92
N THR A 630 -17.55 -1.98 20.53
CA THR A 630 -16.23 -2.60 20.38
C THR A 630 -15.40 -1.95 19.27
N SER A 631 -16.04 -1.51 18.18
CA SER A 631 -15.37 -0.89 17.03
C SER A 631 -14.89 0.53 17.31
N VAL A 632 -15.69 1.36 17.99
CA VAL A 632 -15.31 2.74 18.36
C VAL A 632 -14.22 2.71 19.42
N LEU A 633 -14.35 1.81 20.40
CA LEU A 633 -13.34 1.63 21.43
C LEU A 633 -12.01 1.18 20.79
N ALA A 634 -12.02 0.15 19.94
CA ALA A 634 -10.84 -0.33 19.24
C ALA A 634 -10.20 0.77 18.37
N ARG A 635 -11.02 1.57 17.66
CA ARG A 635 -10.51 2.69 16.84
C ARG A 635 -9.84 3.76 17.70
N SER A 636 -10.47 4.16 18.80
CA SER A 636 -9.91 5.18 19.71
C SER A 636 -8.59 4.71 20.35
N ILE A 637 -8.51 3.43 20.72
CA ILE A 637 -7.29 2.81 21.26
C ILE A 637 -6.22 2.77 20.17
N SER A 638 -6.55 2.35 18.95
CA SER A 638 -5.59 2.28 17.83
C SER A 638 -5.01 3.66 17.48
N ALA A 639 -5.85 4.69 17.36
CA ALA A 639 -5.40 6.05 17.05
C ALA A 639 -4.50 6.63 18.15
N ARG A 640 -4.86 6.38 19.43
CA ARG A 640 -4.06 6.82 20.57
C ARG A 640 -2.73 6.05 20.65
N ARG A 641 -2.75 4.75 20.35
CA ARG A 641 -1.56 3.90 20.28
C ARG A 641 -0.60 4.37 19.20
N ASP A 642 -1.09 4.67 18.00
CA ASP A 642 -0.26 5.18 16.91
C ASP A 642 0.34 6.56 17.24
N ALA A 643 -0.41 7.41 17.93
CA ALA A 643 0.10 8.68 18.45
C ALA A 643 1.21 8.48 19.50
N LEU A 644 1.04 7.51 20.40
CA LEU A 644 2.04 7.14 21.41
C LEU A 644 3.30 6.54 20.77
N TYR A 645 3.17 5.69 19.75
CA TYR A 645 4.30 5.14 19.01
C TYR A 645 5.12 6.25 18.35
N LYS A 646 4.46 7.23 17.71
CA LYS A 646 5.16 8.41 17.15
C LYS A 646 5.82 9.26 18.23
N ALA A 647 5.12 9.53 19.33
CA ALA A 647 5.64 10.35 20.42
C ALA A 647 6.87 9.72 21.11
N ARG A 648 6.85 8.39 21.31
CA ARG A 648 7.96 7.65 21.92
C ARG A 648 9.00 7.16 20.91
N LYS A 649 8.89 7.55 19.63
CA LYS A 649 9.76 7.13 18.51
C LYS A 649 9.90 5.61 18.40
N PHE A 650 8.81 4.88 18.66
CA PHE A 650 8.74 3.45 18.45
C PHE A 650 8.53 3.17 16.96
N ASP A 651 9.52 2.53 16.34
CA ASP A 651 9.46 2.15 14.94
C ASP A 651 8.74 0.79 14.78
N ILE A 652 7.46 0.86 14.45
CA ILE A 652 6.60 -0.32 14.25
C ILE A 652 7.01 -1.12 13.01
N GLU A 653 7.51 -0.45 11.96
CA GLU A 653 7.93 -1.10 10.71
C GLU A 653 9.16 -1.95 10.98
N ARG A 654 10.14 -1.40 11.71
CA ARG A 654 11.33 -2.13 12.12
C ARG A 654 11.01 -3.33 13.01
N TRP A 655 10.06 -3.18 13.93
CA TRP A 655 9.61 -4.30 14.77
C TRP A 655 8.95 -5.42 13.96
N MET A 656 8.11 -5.08 12.97
CA MET A 656 7.51 -6.05 12.06
C MET A 656 8.55 -6.75 11.18
N GLU A 657 9.55 -6.02 10.70
CA GLU A 657 10.66 -6.59 9.93
C GLU A 657 11.42 -7.63 10.75
N LEU A 658 11.80 -7.30 12.00
CA LEU A 658 12.49 -8.23 12.90
C LEU A 658 11.64 -9.46 13.26
N LEU A 659 10.32 -9.32 13.39
CA LEU A 659 9.42 -10.45 13.57
C LEU A 659 9.42 -11.38 12.34
N SER A 660 9.33 -10.79 11.14
CA SER A 660 9.38 -11.56 9.91
C SER A 660 10.73 -12.27 9.75
N GLU A 661 11.84 -11.62 10.14
CA GLU A 661 13.18 -12.19 10.15
C GLU A 661 13.29 -13.35 11.17
N LYS A 662 12.76 -13.19 12.40
CA LYS A 662 12.69 -14.27 13.42
C LYS A 662 11.97 -15.50 12.84
N LYS A 663 10.81 -15.30 12.22
CA LYS A 663 10.00 -16.39 11.64
C LYS A 663 10.73 -17.07 10.48
N ALA A 664 11.36 -16.29 9.60
CA ALA A 664 12.14 -16.82 8.48
C ALA A 664 13.34 -17.66 8.96
N LEU A 665 14.10 -17.17 9.96
CA LEU A 665 15.23 -17.90 10.54
C LEU A 665 14.79 -19.19 11.24
N LYS A 666 13.69 -19.15 12.01
CA LYS A 666 13.12 -20.34 12.66
C LYS A 666 12.74 -21.40 11.62
N SER A 667 12.02 -20.99 10.57
CA SER A 667 11.62 -21.89 9.48
C SER A 667 12.81 -22.48 8.70
N GLN A 668 13.88 -21.71 8.50
CA GLN A 668 15.10 -22.21 7.86
C GLN A 668 15.81 -23.26 8.73
N ILE A 669 15.94 -23.01 10.04
CA ILE A 669 16.53 -23.96 10.98
C ILE A 669 15.71 -25.26 11.02
N GLU A 670 14.37 -25.15 11.05
CA GLU A 670 13.46 -26.30 11.05
C GLU A 670 13.53 -27.10 9.74
N LYS A 671 13.69 -26.42 8.59
CA LYS A 671 13.92 -27.11 7.32
C LYS A 671 15.24 -27.89 7.33
N ILE A 672 16.31 -27.29 7.84
CA ILE A 672 17.60 -27.97 7.97
C ILE A 672 17.48 -29.12 8.99
N ALA A 673 16.72 -28.98 10.08
CA ALA A 673 16.54 -30.05 11.06
C ALA A 673 15.88 -31.29 10.43
N ARG A 674 14.82 -31.08 9.64
CA ARG A 674 14.16 -32.18 8.89
C ARG A 674 15.10 -32.91 7.94
N ASP A 675 16.03 -32.19 7.31
CA ASP A 675 17.03 -32.81 6.45
C ASP A 675 17.99 -33.75 7.20
N TYR A 676 18.06 -33.71 8.55
CA TYR A 676 18.94 -34.56 9.37
C TYR A 676 18.16 -35.57 10.26
N GLU A 677 16.88 -35.34 10.56
CA GLU A 677 16.11 -36.07 11.59
C GLU A 677 15.08 -37.10 11.05
N GLU A 678 15.09 -37.46 9.76
CA GLU A 678 14.00 -38.24 9.14
C GLU A 678 13.84 -39.73 9.54
N ASP A 679 14.58 -40.25 10.54
CA ASP A 679 14.41 -41.65 11.02
C ASP A 679 14.12 -41.79 12.53
N GLU A 680 13.81 -40.72 13.26
CA GLU A 680 13.46 -40.82 14.70
C GLU A 680 11.95 -41.08 14.97
N PHE A 681 11.17 -41.43 13.93
CA PHE A 681 9.77 -41.86 14.09
C PHE A 681 9.58 -43.32 13.65
N GLY A 682 10.23 -44.22 14.37
CA GLY A 682 10.05 -45.66 14.26
C GLY A 682 10.37 -46.37 15.56
N ASN A 683 9.36 -46.44 16.45
CA ASN A 683 9.26 -47.28 17.64
C ASN A 683 10.04 -46.89 18.92
N ASP A 684 9.23 -46.71 19.96
CA ASP A 684 9.41 -47.14 21.35
C ASP A 684 10.08 -46.21 22.41
N GLU A 685 9.26 -45.97 23.44
CA GLU A 685 9.54 -45.77 24.88
C GLU A 685 9.81 -44.37 25.48
N GLU A 686 9.05 -44.13 26.56
CA GLU A 686 9.12 -43.01 27.50
C GLU A 686 10.43 -43.04 28.32
N GLY A 687 11.20 -41.94 28.37
CA GLY A 687 12.30 -41.76 29.33
C GLY A 687 13.24 -40.58 29.00
N PRO A 688 13.86 -39.89 29.96
CA PRO A 688 13.90 -38.42 29.95
C PRO A 688 15.22 -37.76 29.51
N GLY A 689 15.11 -36.58 28.89
CA GLY A 689 16.20 -35.63 28.60
C GLY A 689 16.64 -35.70 27.13
N THR A 690 16.53 -34.67 26.29
CA THR A 690 16.64 -33.23 26.51
C THR A 690 15.74 -32.56 25.49
N LYS A 691 14.54 -32.13 25.92
CA LYS A 691 13.64 -31.37 25.05
C LYS A 691 14.30 -30.01 24.79
N ALA A 692 14.79 -29.82 23.58
CA ALA A 692 15.08 -28.49 23.07
C ALA A 692 13.79 -27.68 23.19
N GLU A 693 13.84 -26.65 24.02
CA GLU A 693 12.76 -25.72 24.32
C GLU A 693 12.29 -25.06 23.01
N ALA A 694 11.29 -25.68 22.38
CA ALA A 694 10.34 -24.99 21.54
C ALA A 694 9.41 -24.20 22.48
N GLU A 695 9.91 -23.06 22.97
CA GLU A 695 9.03 -22.01 23.48
C GLU A 695 8.12 -21.58 22.34
N ASP A 696 6.87 -22.01 22.44
CA ASP A 696 5.71 -21.43 21.77
C ASP A 696 5.51 -20.00 22.28
N ASP A 697 6.18 -19.08 21.61
CA ASP A 697 6.06 -17.62 21.78
C ASP A 697 5.05 -16.99 20.81
N ASP A 698 4.17 -17.79 20.21
CA ASP A 698 3.11 -17.31 19.32
C ASP A 698 1.73 -17.63 19.91
N ASP A 699 1.41 -17.09 21.10
CA ASP A 699 0.03 -16.75 21.43
C ASP A 699 -0.18 -15.70 22.55
N ASN A 700 0.61 -14.61 22.53
CA ASN A 700 0.30 -13.44 23.36
C ASN A 700 0.19 -12.13 22.56
N SER A 701 -0.50 -12.17 21.43
CA SER A 701 -1.09 -10.93 20.89
C SER A 701 -2.37 -11.14 20.08
N THR A 702 -3.42 -11.73 20.68
CA THR A 702 -4.82 -11.28 20.50
C THR A 702 -5.78 -12.09 21.36
N ALA A 703 -6.04 -11.62 22.59
CA ALA A 703 -7.35 -11.58 23.26
C ALA A 703 -7.15 -11.67 24.78
N LEU A 704 -7.16 -10.50 25.44
CA LEU A 704 -7.55 -10.42 26.84
C LEU A 704 -9.01 -10.91 26.94
N LYS A 705 -9.20 -12.21 27.17
CA LYS A 705 -10.43 -12.77 27.72
C LYS A 705 -10.59 -12.19 29.13
N ASN A 706 -11.49 -11.22 29.25
CA ASN A 706 -11.97 -10.71 30.52
C ASN A 706 -12.82 -11.81 31.18
N PRO A 707 -12.52 -12.29 32.40
CA PRO A 707 -13.28 -13.35 33.04
C PRO A 707 -14.51 -12.76 33.77
N LYS A 708 -15.36 -12.00 33.08
CA LYS A 708 -16.66 -11.51 33.59
C LYS A 708 -17.59 -11.18 32.42
N ASP A 709 -18.07 -12.22 31.73
CA ASP A 709 -19.34 -12.20 30.99
C ASP A 709 -19.73 -13.67 30.72
N LYS A 710 -20.22 -14.34 31.76
CA LYS A 710 -21.01 -15.57 31.60
C LYS A 710 -22.44 -15.13 31.26
N GLY A 711 -22.72 -14.92 29.99
CA GLY A 711 -24.03 -14.50 29.54
C GLY A 711 -24.08 -14.17 28.06
N ALA A 712 -23.63 -15.09 27.19
CA ALA A 712 -23.88 -14.98 25.77
C ALA A 712 -24.11 -16.36 25.17
N LEU A 713 -25.29 -16.50 24.58
CA LEU A 713 -25.85 -17.68 23.92
C LEU A 713 -24.86 -18.28 22.90
N VAL A 714 -24.61 -19.59 23.00
CA VAL A 714 -23.93 -20.37 21.96
C VAL A 714 -24.99 -21.07 21.14
N ILE A 715 -25.16 -20.65 19.88
CA ILE A 715 -25.98 -21.38 18.90
C ILE A 715 -25.06 -22.42 18.26
N ASP A 716 -25.32 -23.69 18.55
CA ASP A 716 -24.65 -24.82 17.91
C ASP A 716 -25.18 -24.99 16.47
N MET A 717 -24.33 -24.68 15.49
CA MET A 717 -24.67 -24.69 14.06
C MET A 717 -24.83 -26.10 13.46
N ARG A 718 -24.88 -27.18 14.28
CA ARG A 718 -25.05 -28.53 13.76
C ARG A 718 -26.43 -29.15 13.97
N THR A 719 -27.28 -28.60 14.83
CA THR A 719 -28.61 -29.21 15.12
C THR A 719 -29.79 -28.24 15.18
N GLY A 720 -29.60 -26.92 15.08
CA GLY A 720 -30.70 -25.98 14.80
C GLY A 720 -31.82 -25.89 15.85
N GLU A 721 -31.60 -26.37 17.08
CA GLU A 721 -32.55 -26.16 18.19
C GLU A 721 -31.96 -25.26 19.28
N THR A 722 -32.66 -24.17 19.57
CA THR A 722 -32.42 -23.29 20.72
C THR A 722 -33.10 -23.86 21.96
N LYS A 723 -32.33 -24.29 22.96
CA LYS A 723 -32.83 -24.46 24.34
C LYS A 723 -32.33 -23.31 25.22
N ILE A 724 -33.26 -22.76 25.99
CA ILE A 724 -33.20 -21.54 26.81
C ILE A 724 -32.10 -21.63 27.86
#